data_AF-A0A9P8XTF3-F1
#
_entry.id   AF-A0A9P8XTF3-F1
#
_cell.length_a   1.000
_cell.length_b   1.000
_cell.length_c   1.000
_cell.angle_alpha   90.00
_cell.angle_beta   90.00
_cell.angle_gamma   90.00
#
_symmetry.space_group_name_H-M   'P 1'
#
loop_
_entity.id
_entity.type
_entity.pdbx_description
1 polymer ?
#
loop_
_entity_poly.entity_id
_entity_poly.type
_entity_poly.pdbx_seq_one_letter_code
_entity_poly.pdbx_strand_id
1 'polypeptide(L)'
;MKPYAGLLAPAATALFAFCTLCSAQSSIGNNRTHFPTYFHPEKLSESRCPAPCGDVGPTSFSWPRIFSIAELDKCDGTVVFEAMVRFPIESPDRQTVLKACTASTADMRLDSAGYGEPALSGADVVESNVDIDVGWNSRAAFSPQSATQVADAALKLQSQVARDPNNRLRATFAKSSKSVVGLYVGGEIHRSSTISLIGDFVDRIKRGEAAGTRQVTQICGPTGTRSSAHVFGIVSDTEGDLTAVHDMIRGWADGECVTGLHESFVLGNQTLSLVSAVPLTAESTVGGVSNSSASSNSSIATSRHHRRFHDDDFECKYTIIEPNDLCGAIASRCNIPVKKLVEWNGGDDKICNNLIPKEPICCSLGKKPDLRPQPQENGDCAVYEIQPEDGCWLIADRFHLTQEEIHKLNVGKTWGWSGCGRLFRDQKICVSTGNPPMPTQIEDVTCGPQVKGTVRPADGTAMTDLNPCPLNVCCSGWGYCGLTEEFCIDTSIDDTPGTARPNTNGCLSNCGKIEITNNDRPPATFIRVGYFEGWNGERPCLTMDATDISDTITHIHFAFGDISENYVPSIAPDVLDQWQKFLTITGKKKIISFGGWAFSNEPGTSHIIRQGVKPANRQTLANNIIKFVLDNDLDGVDFDWEYPGAYDIDGSDMGTAEDGANYLKFLTLVRNGLPKSSLAIAAPASYWYLRHFLIAETAKVLDYIVYMTYDFHGQWDVGNKWTSPGCDNGDCLRSHVNITETMDALAMITRAGVPANKVLVGITSYGRSFKMADPNCSSPSCKYLGTRLDSPAKKGKCTNTGGYLANGEIDAIKSGSAPFRELYDGGSDSDILIYDGVEYVGYMTDKTKQRRINLYKSLNFGGATDWAVDL
;
A
#
# COMPACT_ATOMS: atom_id res chain seq x y z
N MET A 1 -73.88 18.58 9.09
CA MET A 1 -74.58 19.12 10.28
C MET A 1 -73.58 19.95 11.09
N LYS A 2 -74.04 20.93 11.89
CA LYS A 2 -73.29 21.62 12.97
C LYS A 2 -73.72 21.04 14.34
N PRO A 3 -73.23 21.50 15.52
CA PRO A 3 -71.98 22.24 15.87
C PRO A 3 -71.03 21.27 16.65
N TYR A 4 -70.09 21.58 17.56
CA TYR A 4 -69.53 22.75 18.30
C TYR A 4 -67.97 22.67 18.21
N ALA A 5 -67.11 23.70 18.39
CA ALA A 5 -66.88 24.74 19.42
C ALA A 5 -66.24 24.23 20.74
N GLY A 6 -65.14 24.80 21.25
CA GLY A 6 -64.28 25.88 20.73
C GLY A 6 -63.33 26.48 21.81
N LEU A 7 -62.72 27.64 21.52
CA LEU A 7 -61.98 28.55 22.47
C LEU A 7 -60.62 28.02 22.98
N LEU A 8 -59.52 28.78 23.15
CA LEU A 8 -59.27 30.25 23.10
C LEU A 8 -57.86 30.57 22.51
N ALA A 9 -57.67 31.82 22.08
CA ALA A 9 -56.38 32.51 21.90
C ALA A 9 -56.57 34.01 22.27
N PRO A 10 -55.51 34.79 22.55
CA PRO A 10 -55.10 35.76 21.50
C PRO A 10 -53.62 36.25 21.50
N ALA A 11 -53.13 36.53 20.28
CA ALA A 11 -52.23 37.64 19.89
C ALA A 11 -50.78 37.71 20.46
N ALA A 12 -49.79 38.37 19.81
CA ALA A 12 -49.84 39.22 18.61
C ALA A 12 -48.53 39.18 17.77
N THR A 13 -48.63 39.41 16.44
CA THR A 13 -47.65 40.04 15.51
C THR A 13 -46.21 39.48 15.37
N ALA A 14 -45.60 39.37 14.17
CA ALA A 14 -46.10 39.57 12.79
C ALA A 14 -45.22 38.85 11.73
N LEU A 15 -45.70 38.87 10.48
CA LEU A 15 -45.19 38.27 9.23
C LEU A 15 -43.70 38.58 8.93
N PHE A 16 -42.96 37.84 8.08
CA PHE A 16 -43.28 36.90 6.98
C PHE A 16 -42.54 35.53 7.17
N ALA A 17 -42.44 34.54 6.25
CA ALA A 17 -42.68 34.44 4.80
C ALA A 17 -43.06 33.00 4.35
N PHE A 18 -43.04 32.73 3.03
CA PHE A 18 -43.26 31.40 2.43
C PHE A 18 -41.96 30.62 2.21
N CYS A 19 -41.94 29.33 2.57
CA CYS A 19 -41.35 28.28 1.73
C CYS A 19 -41.94 26.91 2.12
N THR A 20 -42.53 26.17 1.18
CA THR A 20 -43.04 24.81 1.39
C THR A 20 -42.08 23.77 0.84
N LEU A 21 -41.49 22.97 1.72
CA LEU A 21 -40.77 21.75 1.38
C LEU A 21 -41.21 20.62 2.33
N CYS A 22 -41.47 19.44 1.78
CA CYS A 22 -41.90 18.27 2.56
C CYS A 22 -40.74 17.68 3.35
N SER A 23 -40.96 17.40 4.63
CA SER A 23 -40.07 16.59 5.45
C SER A 23 -40.20 15.10 5.10
N ALA A 24 -39.24 14.57 4.34
CA ALA A 24 -38.98 13.13 4.27
C ALA A 24 -37.70 12.83 5.06
N GLN A 25 -37.76 11.87 5.99
CA GLN A 25 -36.65 11.62 6.92
C GLN A 25 -35.55 10.76 6.27
N SER A 26 -34.35 11.31 6.15
CA SER A 26 -33.17 10.61 5.64
C SER A 26 -32.45 9.81 6.75
N SER A 27 -32.69 8.51 6.83
CA SER A 27 -31.91 7.60 7.68
C SER A 27 -30.67 7.11 6.95
N ILE A 28 -29.61 7.93 6.91
CA ILE A 28 -28.29 7.53 6.39
C ILE A 28 -27.65 6.61 7.44
N GLY A 29 -27.68 5.30 7.21
CA GLY A 29 -27.14 4.29 8.12
C GLY A 29 -25.67 3.99 7.83
N ASN A 30 -24.80 4.21 8.83
CA ASN A 30 -23.41 3.76 8.95
C ASN A 30 -22.72 3.22 7.68
N ASN A 31 -21.93 4.07 7.02
CA ASN A 31 -20.77 3.59 6.27
C ASN A 31 -19.79 2.92 7.26
N ARG A 32 -19.83 1.59 7.35
CA ARG A 32 -18.61 0.85 7.69
C ARG A 32 -17.67 0.98 6.50
N THR A 33 -16.48 1.52 6.72
CA THR A 33 -15.45 1.65 5.68
C THR A 33 -15.06 0.26 5.19
N HIS A 34 -15.53 -0.11 3.99
CA HIS A 34 -15.01 -1.28 3.29
C HIS A 34 -13.54 -1.03 3.01
N PHE A 35 -12.65 -1.87 3.56
CA PHE A 35 -11.26 -1.95 3.09
C PHE A 35 -11.28 -2.24 1.59
N PRO A 36 -10.77 -1.34 0.74
CA PRO A 36 -10.78 -1.52 -0.69
C PRO A 36 -10.01 -2.80 -1.04
N THR A 37 -10.70 -3.78 -1.62
CA THR A 37 -10.09 -5.03 -2.12
C THR A 37 -9.32 -4.79 -3.42
N TYR A 38 -8.67 -3.62 -3.54
CA TYR A 38 -8.32 -2.94 -4.78
C TYR A 38 -6.82 -2.85 -5.09
N PHE A 39 -5.94 -3.09 -4.11
CA PHE A 39 -4.50 -2.84 -4.27
C PHE A 39 -3.62 -4.03 -3.92
N HIS A 40 -3.61 -4.98 -4.85
CA HIS A 40 -2.59 -6.01 -4.95
C HIS A 40 -2.04 -6.04 -6.38
N PRO A 41 -0.72 -5.91 -6.60
CA PRO A 41 -0.13 -6.22 -7.89
C PRO A 41 -0.37 -7.69 -8.23
N GLU A 42 -0.18 -8.02 -9.51
CA GLU A 42 -0.86 -9.12 -10.22
C GLU A 42 -0.88 -10.48 -9.48
N LYS A 43 0.18 -10.81 -8.72
CA LYS A 43 0.33 -12.08 -7.97
C LYS A 43 -0.52 -12.24 -6.71
N LEU A 44 -0.93 -11.17 -6.03
CA LEU A 44 -1.78 -11.25 -4.83
C LEU A 44 -3.27 -10.98 -5.15
N SER A 45 -3.60 -10.65 -6.39
CA SER A 45 -4.97 -10.29 -6.78
C SER A 45 -5.93 -11.48 -6.97
N GLU A 46 -5.38 -12.69 -7.20
CA GLU A 46 -6.11 -13.96 -7.31
C GLU A 46 -6.38 -14.61 -5.93
N SER A 47 -5.46 -14.46 -4.98
CA SER A 47 -5.57 -15.07 -3.65
C SER A 47 -6.28 -14.15 -2.65
N ARG A 48 -7.43 -14.56 -2.12
CA ARG A 48 -8.12 -13.86 -0.99
C ARG A 48 -7.38 -14.00 0.37
N CYS A 49 -6.14 -14.44 0.34
CA CYS A 49 -5.39 -14.97 1.46
C CYS A 49 -4.00 -14.31 1.53
N PRO A 50 -3.44 -14.09 2.75
CA PRO A 50 -2.06 -13.64 2.91
C PRO A 50 -1.05 -14.59 2.26
N ALA A 51 0.16 -14.10 2.00
CA ALA A 51 1.24 -14.89 1.43
C ALA A 51 1.48 -16.22 2.21
N PRO A 52 1.82 -17.33 1.53
CA PRO A 52 2.05 -18.61 2.18
C PRO A 52 3.19 -18.55 3.22
N CYS A 53 2.99 -19.18 4.37
CA CYS A 53 3.98 -19.18 5.47
C CYS A 53 5.34 -19.81 5.08
N GLY A 54 5.38 -20.65 4.05
CA GLY A 54 6.63 -21.17 3.48
C GLY A 54 7.46 -20.11 2.75
N ASP A 55 6.80 -19.17 2.06
CA ASP A 55 7.46 -18.16 1.23
C ASP A 55 7.99 -16.98 2.07
N VAL A 56 7.21 -16.58 3.09
CA VAL A 56 7.57 -15.47 4.00
C VAL A 56 8.34 -15.92 5.24
N GLY A 57 8.58 -17.22 5.40
CA GLY A 57 9.37 -17.79 6.49
C GLY A 57 8.65 -17.87 7.85
N PRO A 58 9.32 -18.45 8.87
CA PRO A 58 8.67 -18.85 10.12
C PRO A 58 8.48 -17.73 11.15
N THR A 59 9.12 -16.57 10.95
CA THR A 59 9.05 -15.42 11.85
C THR A 59 8.13 -14.35 11.29
N SER A 60 7.20 -13.83 12.11
CA SER A 60 6.24 -12.80 11.69
C SER A 60 6.85 -11.49 11.19
N PHE A 61 8.14 -11.25 11.45
CA PHE A 61 8.92 -10.11 10.96
C PHE A 61 8.74 -9.85 9.45
N SER A 62 8.69 -10.92 8.65
CA SER A 62 8.58 -10.91 7.19
C SER A 62 7.15 -11.20 6.68
N TRP A 63 6.18 -11.39 7.56
CA TRP A 63 4.79 -11.64 7.15
C TRP A 63 4.09 -10.32 6.75
N PRO A 64 3.21 -10.34 5.72
CA PRO A 64 2.35 -9.22 5.38
C PRO A 64 1.57 -8.66 6.57
N ARG A 65 1.35 -7.35 6.57
CA ARG A 65 0.49 -6.67 7.55
C ARG A 65 -0.96 -6.70 7.08
N ILE A 66 -1.87 -6.88 8.04
CA ILE A 66 -3.32 -6.84 7.88
C ILE A 66 -3.89 -5.77 8.83
N PHE A 67 -4.87 -5.01 8.39
CA PHE A 67 -5.31 -3.79 9.07
C PHE A 67 -6.71 -3.86 9.71
N SER A 68 -7.37 -5.02 9.63
CA SER A 68 -8.64 -5.33 10.31
C SER A 68 -8.78 -6.83 10.58
N ILE A 69 -9.60 -7.21 11.58
CA ILE A 69 -9.98 -8.62 11.77
C ILE A 69 -10.79 -9.13 10.56
N ALA A 70 -11.58 -8.26 9.93
CA ALA A 70 -12.45 -8.60 8.79
C ALA A 70 -11.71 -9.00 7.51
N GLU A 71 -10.42 -8.69 7.37
CA GLU A 71 -9.58 -9.23 6.31
C GLU A 71 -9.25 -10.72 6.53
N LEU A 72 -9.17 -11.18 7.79
CA LEU A 72 -9.00 -12.60 8.10
C LEU A 72 -10.24 -13.44 7.73
N ASP A 73 -11.42 -12.82 7.58
CA ASP A 73 -12.64 -13.49 7.06
C ASP A 73 -12.65 -13.65 5.53
N LYS A 74 -11.75 -12.97 4.80
CA LYS A 74 -11.69 -13.08 3.33
C LYS A 74 -10.99 -14.35 2.88
N CYS A 75 -10.09 -14.91 3.70
CA CYS A 75 -9.30 -16.08 3.35
C CYS A 75 -10.05 -17.40 3.60
N ASP A 76 -10.21 -18.20 2.54
CA ASP A 76 -10.81 -19.53 2.60
C ASP A 76 -9.87 -20.61 3.20
N GLY A 77 -8.59 -20.27 3.44
CA GLY A 77 -7.58 -21.13 4.06
C GLY A 77 -7.29 -20.79 5.54
N THR A 78 -6.50 -21.62 6.22
CA THR A 78 -6.11 -21.38 7.62
C THR A 78 -4.99 -20.33 7.71
N VAL A 79 -5.29 -19.18 8.33
CA VAL A 79 -4.35 -18.07 8.51
C VAL A 79 -3.72 -18.15 9.90
N VAL A 80 -2.39 -18.07 9.99
CA VAL A 80 -1.69 -17.81 11.26
C VAL A 80 -1.35 -16.32 11.31
N PHE A 81 -1.54 -15.70 12.47
CA PHE A 81 -1.26 -14.29 12.67
C PHE A 81 -0.81 -13.95 14.10
N GLU A 82 -0.24 -12.76 14.25
CA GLU A 82 0.20 -12.20 15.53
C GLU A 82 -0.34 -10.78 15.75
N ALA A 83 -0.45 -10.41 17.03
CA ALA A 83 -0.85 -9.08 17.51
C ALA A 83 -0.02 -8.70 18.75
N MET A 84 -0.02 -7.42 19.12
CA MET A 84 0.45 -7.00 20.45
C MET A 84 -0.50 -7.50 21.54
N VAL A 85 0.04 -7.93 22.68
CA VAL A 85 -0.77 -8.51 23.78
C VAL A 85 -1.33 -7.44 24.72
N ARG A 86 -0.52 -6.42 25.04
CA ARG A 86 -0.87 -5.38 26.05
C ARG A 86 -1.99 -4.43 25.65
N PHE A 87 -2.38 -4.41 24.37
CA PHE A 87 -3.37 -3.47 23.81
C PHE A 87 -4.50 -4.27 23.15
N PRO A 88 -5.78 -3.88 23.31
CA PRO A 88 -6.90 -4.52 22.62
C PRO A 88 -6.67 -4.68 21.12
N ILE A 89 -7.11 -5.82 20.59
CA ILE A 89 -6.91 -6.19 19.17
C ILE A 89 -7.71 -5.33 18.19
N GLU A 90 -8.86 -4.80 18.62
CA GLU A 90 -9.58 -3.69 17.99
C GLU A 90 -9.88 -2.61 19.05
N SER A 91 -9.82 -1.33 18.66
CA SER A 91 -10.21 -0.19 19.48
C SER A 91 -10.48 1.04 18.60
N PRO A 92 -11.51 1.89 18.87
CA PRO A 92 -11.81 3.07 18.06
C PRO A 92 -10.62 4.02 17.85
N ASP A 93 -9.74 4.12 18.86
CA ASP A 93 -8.62 5.07 18.89
C ASP A 93 -7.28 4.47 18.40
N ARG A 94 -7.27 3.21 17.93
CA ARG A 94 -6.05 2.50 17.51
C ARG A 94 -6.30 1.70 16.23
N GLN A 95 -5.52 1.97 15.20
CA GLN A 95 -5.49 1.12 14.01
C GLN A 95 -5.05 -0.29 14.39
N THR A 96 -5.89 -1.28 14.07
CA THR A 96 -5.52 -2.70 14.17
C THR A 96 -4.37 -2.97 13.19
N VAL A 97 -3.33 -3.63 13.66
CA VAL A 97 -2.21 -4.10 12.83
C VAL A 97 -1.87 -5.51 13.30
N LEU A 98 -2.15 -6.46 12.43
CA LEU A 98 -1.80 -7.87 12.57
C LEU A 98 -0.67 -8.18 11.58
N LYS A 99 0.17 -9.16 11.88
CA LYS A 99 1.09 -9.76 10.88
C LYS A 99 0.61 -11.17 10.59
N ALA A 100 0.49 -11.59 9.33
CA ALA A 100 -0.21 -12.83 8.99
C ALA A 100 0.36 -13.56 7.75
N CYS A 101 0.28 -14.89 7.76
CA CYS A 101 0.59 -15.76 6.64
C CYS A 101 -0.42 -16.90 6.52
N THR A 102 -0.61 -17.45 5.32
CA THR A 102 -1.51 -18.60 5.10
C THR A 102 -0.76 -19.91 5.26
N ALA A 103 -1.21 -20.76 6.17
CA ALA A 103 -0.56 -22.02 6.51
C ALA A 103 -1.25 -23.20 5.80
N SER A 104 -0.52 -23.88 4.94
CA SER A 104 -1.01 -25.02 4.16
C SER A 104 -0.92 -26.35 4.94
N THR A 105 -1.28 -27.46 4.29
CA THR A 105 -0.90 -28.81 4.75
C THR A 105 0.51 -29.22 4.29
N ALA A 106 1.12 -28.51 3.34
CA ALA A 106 2.53 -28.68 3.00
C ALA A 106 3.45 -28.11 4.09
N ASP A 107 3.05 -27.03 4.77
CA ASP A 107 3.69 -26.47 5.98
C ASP A 107 3.74 -27.44 7.19
N MET A 108 3.10 -28.60 7.07
CA MET A 108 3.15 -29.67 8.07
C MET A 108 4.17 -30.77 7.69
N ARG A 109 4.72 -30.74 6.47
CA ARG A 109 5.83 -31.60 6.03
C ARG A 109 7.17 -30.91 6.28
N LEU A 110 7.55 -30.78 7.55
CA LEU A 110 8.96 -30.65 7.87
C LEU A 110 9.59 -32.03 7.81
N ASP A 111 10.29 -32.30 6.71
CA ASP A 111 11.27 -33.38 6.68
C ASP A 111 12.29 -33.17 7.80
N SER A 112 12.86 -34.26 8.32
CA SER A 112 13.82 -34.27 9.43
C SER A 112 15.23 -33.78 9.03
N ALA A 113 15.31 -32.75 8.19
CA ALA A 113 16.52 -32.27 7.55
C ALA A 113 16.60 -30.73 7.51
N GLY A 114 17.65 -30.16 8.11
CA GLY A 114 18.21 -28.90 7.59
C GLY A 114 17.90 -27.58 8.29
N TYR A 115 17.56 -27.56 9.59
CA TYR A 115 17.73 -26.34 10.40
C TYR A 115 18.74 -26.60 11.53
N GLY A 116 19.71 -25.69 11.70
CA GLY A 116 20.86 -25.88 12.57
C GLY A 116 20.54 -25.89 14.07
N GLU A 117 21.49 -26.32 14.89
CA GLU A 117 21.34 -26.31 16.34
C GLU A 117 21.06 -24.89 16.88
N PRO A 118 20.23 -24.76 17.93
CA PRO A 118 19.80 -23.46 18.44
C PRO A 118 20.97 -22.70 19.09
N ALA A 119 20.92 -21.37 19.03
CA ALA A 119 21.86 -20.46 19.70
C ALA A 119 21.61 -20.37 21.22
N LEU A 120 21.42 -21.51 21.87
CA LEU A 120 21.20 -21.70 23.31
C LEU A 120 22.10 -22.82 23.86
N SER A 121 23.36 -22.86 23.41
CA SER A 121 24.38 -23.86 23.79
C SER A 121 24.92 -23.67 25.22
N GLY A 122 24.03 -23.57 26.20
CA GLY A 122 24.36 -23.28 27.60
C GLY A 122 23.20 -22.92 28.51
N ALA A 123 21.95 -23.25 28.14
CA ALA A 123 20.79 -23.11 29.03
C ALA A 123 20.32 -24.49 29.49
N ASP A 124 20.36 -24.76 30.79
CA ASP A 124 19.89 -26.03 31.36
C ASP A 124 18.38 -26.18 31.20
N VAL A 125 17.92 -27.36 30.76
CA VAL A 125 16.49 -27.68 30.70
C VAL A 125 16.13 -28.45 31.98
N VAL A 126 15.19 -27.89 32.75
CA VAL A 126 14.74 -28.42 34.04
C VAL A 126 13.31 -28.94 33.91
N GLU A 127 13.05 -30.16 34.36
CA GLU A 127 11.69 -30.70 34.42
C GLU A 127 10.97 -30.24 35.70
N SER A 128 9.73 -29.79 35.54
CA SER A 128 8.85 -29.37 36.63
C SER A 128 7.49 -30.08 36.50
N ASN A 129 6.95 -30.58 37.61
CA ASN A 129 5.60 -31.15 37.61
C ASN A 129 4.56 -30.04 37.81
N VAL A 130 3.60 -29.96 36.91
CA VAL A 130 2.52 -28.97 36.92
C VAL A 130 1.17 -29.64 36.79
N ASP A 131 0.14 -28.98 37.31
CA ASP A 131 -1.24 -29.34 37.05
C ASP A 131 -1.75 -28.49 35.87
N ILE A 132 -2.56 -29.09 34.99
CA ILE A 132 -3.16 -28.41 33.82
C ILE A 132 -4.67 -28.27 34.06
N ASP A 133 -5.16 -27.04 34.05
CA ASP A 133 -6.60 -26.75 34.09
C ASP A 133 -7.19 -26.81 32.68
N VAL A 134 -8.31 -27.54 32.52
CA VAL A 134 -9.09 -27.62 31.28
C VAL A 134 -10.53 -27.21 31.59
N GLY A 135 -11.12 -26.28 30.83
CA GLY A 135 -12.49 -25.81 31.07
C GLY A 135 -13.17 -25.17 29.86
N TRP A 136 -14.50 -25.10 29.89
CA TRP A 136 -15.33 -24.66 28.75
C TRP A 136 -16.58 -23.89 29.18
N ASN A 137 -17.21 -23.18 28.24
CA ASN A 137 -18.25 -22.18 28.52
C ASN A 137 -19.70 -22.69 28.58
N SER A 138 -20.03 -23.82 27.94
CA SER A 138 -21.42 -24.30 27.79
C SER A 138 -21.47 -25.74 27.29
N ARG A 139 -22.64 -26.39 27.36
CA ARG A 139 -22.89 -27.73 26.77
C ARG A 139 -23.43 -27.68 25.33
N ALA A 140 -23.10 -26.63 24.56
CA ALA A 140 -23.45 -26.58 23.14
C ALA A 140 -22.68 -27.67 22.39
N ALA A 141 -23.39 -28.59 21.73
CA ALA A 141 -22.79 -29.77 21.13
C ALA A 141 -21.77 -29.42 20.04
N PHE A 142 -20.52 -29.80 20.28
CA PHE A 142 -19.37 -29.50 19.43
C PHE A 142 -19.53 -30.15 18.05
N SER A 143 -19.59 -29.35 16.98
CA SER A 143 -19.81 -29.89 15.63
C SER A 143 -18.53 -30.56 15.09
N PRO A 144 -18.61 -31.68 14.36
CA PRO A 144 -17.43 -32.33 13.77
C PRO A 144 -16.64 -31.42 12.79
N GLN A 145 -17.33 -30.45 12.18
CA GLN A 145 -16.70 -29.44 11.32
C GLN A 145 -15.90 -28.43 12.16
N SER A 146 -16.47 -27.92 13.26
CA SER A 146 -15.79 -27.05 14.23
C SER A 146 -14.59 -27.75 14.87
N ALA A 147 -14.74 -29.04 15.22
CA ALA A 147 -13.64 -29.87 15.72
C ALA A 147 -12.46 -29.92 14.74
N THR A 148 -12.75 -30.07 13.45
CA THR A 148 -11.73 -30.13 12.39
C THR A 148 -11.06 -28.77 12.18
N GLN A 149 -11.82 -27.66 12.23
CA GLN A 149 -11.29 -26.30 12.09
C GLN A 149 -10.39 -25.91 13.28
N VAL A 150 -10.83 -26.17 14.52
CA VAL A 150 -10.02 -25.93 15.73
C VAL A 150 -8.77 -26.81 15.73
N ALA A 151 -8.89 -28.08 15.33
CA ALA A 151 -7.73 -28.99 15.23
C ALA A 151 -6.71 -28.52 14.18
N ASP A 152 -7.14 -28.11 12.98
CA ASP A 152 -6.21 -27.61 11.95
C ASP A 152 -5.53 -26.31 12.40
N ALA A 153 -6.28 -25.34 12.91
CA ALA A 153 -5.72 -24.08 13.44
C ALA A 153 -4.68 -24.32 14.54
N ALA A 154 -4.98 -25.18 15.52
CA ALA A 154 -4.03 -25.54 16.58
C ALA A 154 -2.81 -26.32 16.04
N LEU A 155 -2.98 -27.19 15.04
CA LEU A 155 -1.86 -27.87 14.37
C LEU A 155 -0.98 -26.91 13.56
N LYS A 156 -1.53 -25.81 13.00
CA LYS A 156 -0.71 -24.75 12.40
C LYS A 156 0.12 -24.02 13.45
N LEU A 157 -0.45 -23.70 14.62
CA LEU A 157 0.30 -23.13 15.74
C LEU A 157 1.42 -24.06 16.21
N GLN A 158 1.16 -25.37 16.32
CA GLN A 158 2.18 -26.38 16.63
C GLN A 158 3.33 -26.38 15.60
N SER A 159 3.01 -26.31 14.30
CA SER A 159 4.00 -26.21 13.21
C SER A 159 4.84 -24.92 13.29
N GLN A 160 4.27 -23.80 13.74
CA GLN A 160 5.00 -22.54 13.89
C GLN A 160 5.90 -22.55 15.15
N VAL A 161 5.43 -23.10 16.28
CA VAL A 161 6.27 -23.35 17.47
C VAL A 161 7.44 -24.27 17.16
N ALA A 162 7.24 -25.31 16.35
CA ALA A 162 8.32 -26.19 15.89
C ALA A 162 9.34 -25.47 14.99
N ARG A 163 8.90 -24.46 14.22
CA ARG A 163 9.75 -23.65 13.33
C ARG A 163 10.46 -22.47 14.00
N ASP A 164 10.17 -22.16 15.26
CA ASP A 164 10.91 -21.16 16.04
C ASP A 164 12.14 -21.80 16.73
N PRO A 165 13.38 -21.51 16.30
CA PRO A 165 14.58 -22.02 16.95
C PRO A 165 14.96 -21.25 18.22
N ASN A 166 14.34 -20.11 18.50
CA ASN A 166 14.73 -19.17 19.55
C ASN A 166 13.68 -19.01 20.68
N ASN A 167 12.55 -19.71 20.62
CA ASN A 167 11.47 -19.66 21.62
C ASN A 167 10.96 -18.23 21.91
N ARG A 168 10.80 -17.44 20.85
CA ARG A 168 10.33 -16.04 20.83
C ARG A 168 8.81 -15.91 20.63
N LEU A 169 8.12 -16.95 20.16
CA LEU A 169 6.66 -16.97 20.03
C LEU A 169 6.00 -16.95 21.42
N ARG A 170 5.64 -15.75 21.90
CA ARG A 170 4.95 -15.55 23.19
C ARG A 170 3.43 -15.56 23.07
N ALA A 171 2.90 -14.99 22.00
CA ALA A 171 1.47 -15.00 21.70
C ALA A 171 1.27 -15.16 20.18
N THR A 172 0.50 -16.15 19.78
CA THR A 172 0.23 -16.46 18.37
C THR A 172 -1.20 -16.94 18.19
N PHE A 173 -1.83 -16.56 17.09
CA PHE A 173 -3.23 -16.83 16.79
C PHE A 173 -3.35 -17.57 15.46
N ALA A 174 -4.35 -18.43 15.33
CA ALA A 174 -4.70 -19.07 14.06
C ALA A 174 -6.22 -19.05 13.86
N LYS A 175 -6.65 -18.80 12.63
CA LYS A 175 -8.05 -18.81 12.22
C LYS A 175 -8.25 -19.80 11.09
N SER A 176 -9.19 -20.73 11.25
CA SER A 176 -9.58 -21.69 10.21
C SER A 176 -11.09 -21.55 9.96
N SER A 177 -11.45 -20.97 8.81
CA SER A 177 -12.81 -20.49 8.54
C SER A 177 -13.29 -19.57 9.67
N LYS A 178 -14.35 -19.94 10.41
CA LYS A 178 -14.85 -19.16 11.56
C LYS A 178 -14.15 -19.46 12.89
N SER A 179 -13.56 -20.65 13.04
CA SER A 179 -12.96 -21.03 14.32
C SER A 179 -11.62 -20.33 14.51
N VAL A 180 -11.40 -19.78 15.71
CA VAL A 180 -10.16 -19.11 16.11
C VAL A 180 -9.51 -19.85 17.27
N VAL A 181 -8.19 -19.94 17.24
CA VAL A 181 -7.36 -20.52 18.31
C VAL A 181 -6.28 -19.49 18.68
N GLY A 182 -6.11 -19.25 19.98
CA GLY A 182 -5.05 -18.41 20.52
C GLY A 182 -4.15 -19.21 21.45
N LEU A 183 -2.85 -18.97 21.37
CA LEU A 183 -1.80 -19.60 22.17
C LEU A 183 -0.97 -18.53 22.88
N TYR A 184 -0.70 -18.72 24.17
CA TYR A 184 0.30 -18.00 24.96
C TYR A 184 1.35 -18.96 25.53
N VAL A 185 2.63 -18.57 25.47
CA VAL A 185 3.78 -19.36 25.92
C VAL A 185 4.75 -18.48 26.70
N GLY A 186 4.72 -18.63 28.02
CA GLY A 186 5.56 -17.89 28.96
C GLY A 186 7.06 -18.01 28.68
N GLY A 187 7.77 -16.92 28.99
CA GLY A 187 9.23 -16.74 29.02
C GLY A 187 10.08 -18.01 29.05
N GLU A 188 9.86 -18.86 30.06
CA GLU A 188 10.74 -19.96 30.46
C GLU A 188 10.25 -21.33 29.97
N ILE A 189 9.07 -21.46 29.35
CA ILE A 189 8.57 -22.77 28.89
C ILE A 189 9.30 -23.21 27.63
N HIS A 190 9.90 -24.41 27.65
CA HIS A 190 10.63 -24.96 26.51
C HIS A 190 9.68 -25.51 25.42
N ARG A 191 10.00 -25.21 24.16
CA ARG A 191 9.17 -25.55 22.97
C ARG A 191 8.72 -27.01 22.86
N SER A 192 9.46 -27.98 23.42
CA SER A 192 9.06 -29.40 23.41
C SER A 192 7.75 -29.64 24.16
N SER A 193 7.60 -29.06 25.35
CA SER A 193 6.35 -29.16 26.13
C SER A 193 5.23 -28.38 25.47
N THR A 194 5.50 -27.19 24.92
CA THR A 194 4.52 -26.44 24.12
C THR A 194 3.96 -27.27 22.96
N ILE A 195 4.82 -27.97 22.21
CA ILE A 195 4.40 -28.87 21.13
C ILE A 195 3.53 -30.02 21.65
N SER A 196 3.91 -30.66 22.78
CA SER A 196 3.10 -31.72 23.40
C SER A 196 1.72 -31.21 23.81
N LEU A 197 1.66 -30.12 24.58
CA LEU A 197 0.44 -29.55 25.15
C LEU A 197 -0.57 -29.14 24.07
N ILE A 198 -0.11 -28.65 22.92
CA ILE A 198 -0.97 -28.37 21.75
C ILE A 198 -1.48 -29.68 21.12
N GLY A 199 -0.65 -30.72 21.05
CA GLY A 199 -1.05 -32.05 20.59
C GLY A 199 -2.13 -32.68 21.50
N ASP A 200 -1.92 -32.62 22.82
CA ASP A 200 -2.86 -33.09 23.83
C ASP A 200 -4.20 -32.34 23.75
N PHE A 201 -4.17 -31.02 23.51
CA PHE A 201 -5.36 -30.20 23.24
C PHE A 201 -6.09 -30.64 21.96
N VAL A 202 -5.36 -30.78 20.85
CA VAL A 202 -5.88 -31.24 19.56
C VAL A 202 -6.53 -32.62 19.66
N ASP A 203 -5.98 -33.53 20.46
CA ASP A 203 -6.54 -34.87 20.63
C ASP A 203 -7.73 -34.92 21.60
N ARG A 204 -7.81 -34.04 22.61
CA ARG A 204 -9.06 -33.82 23.39
C ARG A 204 -10.19 -33.32 22.47
N ILE A 205 -9.89 -32.32 21.64
CA ILE A 205 -10.78 -31.73 20.63
C ILE A 205 -11.34 -32.81 19.68
N LYS A 206 -10.49 -33.70 19.15
CA LYS A 206 -10.92 -34.81 18.28
C LYS A 206 -11.79 -35.86 19.00
N ARG A 207 -11.57 -36.10 20.29
CA ARG A 207 -12.37 -37.04 21.10
C ARG A 207 -13.71 -36.46 21.58
N GLY A 208 -13.94 -35.17 21.39
CA GLY A 208 -15.15 -34.48 21.89
C GLY A 208 -15.15 -34.24 23.40
N GLU A 209 -13.96 -34.30 24.02
CA GLU A 209 -13.78 -33.89 25.42
C GLU A 209 -13.86 -32.35 25.52
N ALA A 210 -14.26 -31.82 26.68
CA ALA A 210 -14.44 -30.38 26.92
C ALA A 210 -15.42 -29.65 25.97
N ALA A 211 -16.44 -30.35 25.46
CA ALA A 211 -17.36 -29.86 24.43
C ALA A 211 -18.18 -28.61 24.81
N GLY A 212 -17.65 -27.43 24.47
CA GLY A 212 -18.35 -26.14 24.40
C GLY A 212 -17.84 -25.27 23.24
N THR A 213 -18.47 -24.11 23.01
CA THR A 213 -18.08 -23.19 21.90
C THR A 213 -16.79 -22.44 22.18
N ARG A 214 -16.44 -22.25 23.47
CA ARG A 214 -15.14 -21.75 23.92
C ARG A 214 -14.52 -22.73 24.90
N GLN A 215 -13.27 -23.12 24.65
CA GLN A 215 -12.53 -24.11 25.43
C GLN A 215 -11.14 -23.59 25.76
N VAL A 216 -10.67 -23.86 26.98
CA VAL A 216 -9.40 -23.41 27.53
C VAL A 216 -8.62 -24.60 28.06
N THR A 217 -7.31 -24.63 27.80
CA THR A 217 -6.32 -25.44 28.51
C THR A 217 -5.21 -24.51 28.97
N GLN A 218 -4.93 -24.46 30.27
CA GLN A 218 -3.93 -23.55 30.83
C GLN A 218 -3.08 -24.21 31.92
N ILE A 219 -1.84 -23.74 32.06
CA ILE A 219 -0.99 -23.94 33.22
C ILE A 219 -0.77 -22.55 33.80
N CYS A 220 -1.45 -22.24 34.89
CA CYS A 220 -1.26 -21.03 35.68
C CYS A 220 -0.99 -21.42 37.14
N GLY A 221 -0.46 -20.51 37.96
CA GLY A 221 -0.16 -20.81 39.37
C GLY A 221 -1.30 -20.41 40.30
N PRO A 222 -1.31 -20.92 41.55
CA PRO A 222 -1.95 -20.20 42.66
C PRO A 222 -1.58 -18.71 42.61
N THR A 223 -2.54 -17.82 42.82
CA THR A 223 -2.38 -16.39 42.52
C THR A 223 -1.17 -15.79 43.25
N GLY A 224 -0.20 -15.28 42.49
CA GLY A 224 1.04 -14.73 43.03
C GLY A 224 2.21 -15.71 43.23
N THR A 225 2.11 -16.99 42.85
CA THR A 225 3.21 -17.97 42.99
C THR A 225 3.92 -18.34 41.68
N ARG A 226 3.45 -17.87 40.52
CA ARG A 226 4.11 -18.03 39.21
C ARG A 226 4.08 -16.70 38.47
N SER A 227 5.15 -16.39 37.74
CA SER A 227 5.21 -15.25 36.80
C SER A 227 4.53 -15.62 35.47
N SER A 228 4.19 -14.63 34.63
CA SER A 228 3.75 -14.86 33.24
C SER A 228 4.75 -15.72 32.45
N ALA A 229 6.04 -15.64 32.81
CA ALA A 229 7.09 -16.46 32.22
C ALA A 229 6.91 -17.99 32.42
N HIS A 230 6.08 -18.40 33.38
CA HIS A 230 5.72 -19.79 33.68
C HIS A 230 4.31 -20.18 33.22
N VAL A 231 3.58 -19.29 32.52
CA VAL A 231 2.19 -19.54 32.10
C VAL A 231 2.14 -20.15 30.69
N PHE A 232 1.39 -21.25 30.55
CA PHE A 232 0.93 -21.76 29.26
C PHE A 232 -0.57 -21.53 29.15
N GLY A 233 -1.04 -21.16 27.97
CA GLY A 233 -2.48 -21.11 27.69
C GLY A 233 -2.78 -21.37 26.23
N ILE A 234 -3.74 -22.25 25.94
CA ILE A 234 -4.36 -22.38 24.63
C ILE A 234 -5.88 -22.29 24.79
N VAL A 235 -6.49 -21.43 23.99
CA VAL A 235 -7.95 -21.21 23.93
C VAL A 235 -8.43 -21.39 22.50
N SER A 236 -9.58 -22.02 22.33
CA SER A 236 -10.33 -21.99 21.07
C SER A 236 -11.69 -21.33 21.26
N ASP A 237 -12.18 -20.69 20.20
CA ASP A 237 -13.55 -20.22 20.07
C ASP A 237 -14.08 -20.61 18.68
N THR A 238 -15.22 -21.29 18.63
CA THR A 238 -15.81 -21.83 17.38
C THR A 238 -16.72 -20.83 16.64
N GLU A 239 -17.05 -19.71 17.27
CA GLU A 239 -17.96 -18.70 16.70
C GLU A 239 -17.18 -17.55 16.04
N GLY A 240 -15.93 -17.33 16.47
CA GLY A 240 -14.99 -16.38 15.89
C GLY A 240 -14.65 -15.20 16.81
N ASP A 241 -14.91 -15.31 18.12
CA ASP A 241 -14.68 -14.24 19.10
C ASP A 241 -13.18 -14.07 19.44
N LEU A 242 -12.46 -13.51 18.48
CA LEU A 242 -11.04 -13.16 18.59
C LEU A 242 -10.80 -12.08 19.67
N THR A 243 -11.80 -11.28 20.05
CA THR A 243 -11.63 -10.29 21.12
C THR A 243 -11.52 -10.99 22.47
N ALA A 244 -12.43 -11.91 22.80
CA ALA A 244 -12.34 -12.67 24.04
C ALA A 244 -11.12 -13.62 24.08
N VAL A 245 -10.73 -14.19 22.93
CA VAL A 245 -9.49 -14.98 22.82
C VAL A 245 -8.24 -14.13 23.08
N HIS A 246 -8.21 -12.89 22.57
CA HIS A 246 -7.13 -11.94 22.84
C HIS A 246 -7.10 -11.49 24.31
N ASP A 247 -8.25 -11.21 24.91
CA ASP A 247 -8.35 -10.81 26.32
C ASP A 247 -7.87 -11.91 27.29
N MET A 248 -8.13 -13.19 26.99
CA MET A 248 -7.57 -14.30 27.77
C MET A 248 -6.05 -14.38 27.68
N ILE A 249 -5.49 -14.15 26.49
CA ILE A 249 -4.03 -14.09 26.27
C ILE A 249 -3.39 -12.88 26.97
N ARG A 250 -4.10 -11.75 27.05
CA ARG A 250 -3.70 -10.59 27.83
C ARG A 250 -3.62 -10.92 29.33
N GLY A 251 -4.63 -11.59 29.88
CA GLY A 251 -4.61 -12.10 31.27
C GLY A 251 -3.42 -13.02 31.54
N TRP A 252 -3.13 -13.98 30.65
CA TRP A 252 -1.96 -14.86 30.79
C TRP A 252 -0.62 -14.10 30.77
N ALA A 253 -0.49 -13.03 29.96
CA ALA A 253 0.69 -12.16 29.97
C ALA A 253 0.80 -11.27 31.23
N ASP A 254 -0.31 -11.03 31.95
CA ASP A 254 -0.31 -10.46 33.30
C ASP A 254 -0.12 -11.52 34.41
N GLY A 255 0.00 -12.80 34.05
CA GLY A 255 0.17 -13.92 34.98
C GLY A 255 -1.13 -14.44 35.60
N GLU A 256 -2.28 -13.99 35.12
CA GLU A 256 -3.60 -14.36 35.63
C GLU A 256 -4.11 -15.69 35.04
N CYS A 257 -4.90 -16.44 35.82
CA CYS A 257 -5.66 -17.58 35.30
C CYS A 257 -6.97 -17.12 34.65
N VAL A 258 -7.38 -17.74 33.54
CA VAL A 258 -8.77 -17.65 33.07
C VAL A 258 -9.67 -18.31 34.11
N THR A 259 -10.68 -17.59 34.58
CA THR A 259 -11.67 -18.04 35.59
C THR A 259 -13.10 -17.88 35.06
N GLY A 260 -14.10 -18.40 35.80
CA GLY A 260 -15.51 -18.28 35.40
C GLY A 260 -15.98 -19.22 34.29
N LEU A 261 -15.20 -20.26 33.97
CA LEU A 261 -15.61 -21.34 33.07
C LEU A 261 -16.76 -22.16 33.69
N HIS A 262 -17.69 -22.66 32.88
CA HIS A 262 -18.93 -23.30 33.33
C HIS A 262 -18.69 -24.72 33.85
N GLU A 263 -17.84 -25.48 33.17
CA GLU A 263 -17.38 -26.81 33.57
C GLU A 263 -15.87 -26.88 33.36
N SER A 264 -15.16 -27.58 34.27
CA SER A 264 -13.71 -27.75 34.21
C SER A 264 -13.23 -29.01 34.94
N PHE A 265 -12.00 -29.43 34.64
CA PHE A 265 -11.26 -30.48 35.36
C PHE A 265 -9.76 -30.18 35.35
N VAL A 266 -9.01 -30.85 36.23
CA VAL A 266 -7.57 -30.70 36.39
C VAL A 266 -6.86 -31.99 36.00
N LEU A 267 -5.84 -31.90 35.14
CA LEU A 267 -4.90 -32.99 34.85
C LEU A 267 -3.66 -32.80 35.70
N GLY A 268 -3.57 -33.56 36.80
CA GLY A 268 -2.49 -33.39 37.78
C GLY A 268 -1.15 -33.99 37.35
N ASN A 269 -0.06 -33.48 37.90
CA ASN A 269 1.30 -34.02 37.80
C ASN A 269 1.75 -34.33 36.34
N GLN A 270 1.65 -33.33 35.48
CA GLN A 270 2.14 -33.35 34.09
C GLN A 270 3.55 -32.75 34.02
N THR A 271 4.43 -33.28 33.16
CA THR A 271 5.82 -32.83 33.09
C THR A 271 6.00 -31.65 32.13
N LEU A 272 6.49 -30.53 32.65
CA LEU A 272 6.79 -29.30 31.92
C LEU A 272 8.31 -29.08 31.89
N SER A 273 8.88 -29.01 30.69
CA SER A 273 10.28 -28.63 30.48
C SER A 273 10.42 -27.10 30.53
N LEU A 274 11.25 -26.60 31.44
CA LEU A 274 11.57 -25.18 31.60
C LEU A 274 13.02 -24.91 31.18
N VAL A 275 13.28 -23.72 30.64
CA VAL A 275 14.61 -23.22 30.27
C VAL A 275 15.15 -22.39 31.43
N SER A 276 16.20 -22.86 32.09
CA SER A 276 16.73 -22.25 33.31
C SER A 276 17.33 -20.86 33.05
N ALA A 277 16.71 -19.84 33.65
CA ALA A 277 17.22 -18.48 33.66
C ALA A 277 18.17 -18.21 34.85
N VAL A 278 19.30 -18.93 34.92
CA VAL A 278 20.60 -18.58 35.55
C VAL A 278 21.48 -19.85 35.67
N PRO A 279 22.80 -19.79 35.43
CA PRO A 279 23.70 -20.91 35.68
C PRO A 279 23.96 -21.12 37.18
N LEU A 280 23.35 -22.15 37.78
CA LEU A 280 23.61 -22.59 39.16
C LEU A 280 24.29 -23.97 39.21
N THR A 281 25.61 -24.02 38.99
CA THR A 281 26.54 -24.78 39.87
C THR A 281 28.01 -24.58 39.46
N ALA A 282 28.80 -24.11 40.42
CA ALA A 282 30.26 -24.22 40.41
C ALA A 282 30.77 -24.19 41.87
N GLU A 283 30.34 -25.17 42.69
CA GLU A 283 30.86 -25.30 44.05
C GLU A 283 32.36 -25.63 44.06
N SER A 284 33.05 -25.16 45.10
CA SER A 284 34.50 -25.23 45.20
C SER A 284 35.04 -26.62 45.57
N THR A 285 35.95 -27.16 44.75
CA THR A 285 36.99 -28.09 45.23
C THR A 285 38.38 -27.78 44.66
N VAL A 286 39.14 -26.99 45.44
CA VAL A 286 40.61 -27.09 45.67
C VAL A 286 41.51 -27.47 44.47
N GLY A 287 42.25 -26.49 43.92
CA GLY A 287 43.27 -26.70 42.85
C GLY A 287 44.65 -26.07 43.10
N GLY A 288 44.72 -24.82 43.59
CA GLY A 288 45.91 -24.19 44.17
C GLY A 288 46.94 -23.53 43.21
N VAL A 289 47.69 -22.56 43.77
CA VAL A 289 48.92 -21.91 43.23
C VAL A 289 48.67 -20.96 42.03
N SER A 290 49.20 -19.72 41.94
CA SER A 290 50.23 -18.99 42.72
C SER A 290 49.94 -17.47 42.84
N ASN A 291 50.63 -16.81 43.77
CA ASN A 291 50.83 -15.35 43.74
C ASN A 291 51.61 -14.91 42.50
N SER A 292 51.18 -13.83 41.84
CA SER A 292 52.04 -13.07 40.92
C SER A 292 51.70 -11.57 40.92
N SER A 293 52.41 -10.81 41.75
CA SER A 293 52.40 -9.34 41.70
C SER A 293 53.35 -8.83 40.60
N ALA A 294 52.81 -8.21 39.55
CA ALA A 294 53.55 -7.40 38.59
C ALA A 294 52.67 -6.21 38.16
N SER A 295 52.99 -4.92 38.37
CA SER A 295 54.25 -4.18 38.15
C SER A 295 54.51 -3.80 36.68
N SER A 296 53.58 -3.05 36.08
CA SER A 296 53.78 -2.34 34.81
C SER A 296 54.48 -0.98 35.04
N ASN A 297 55.81 -0.97 35.03
CA ASN A 297 56.58 0.26 34.98
C ASN A 297 56.42 0.94 33.61
N SER A 298 55.85 2.15 33.56
CA SER A 298 56.05 3.11 32.47
C SER A 298 56.73 4.36 33.02
N SER A 299 57.93 4.66 32.53
CA SER A 299 58.77 5.75 33.03
C SER A 299 58.23 7.13 32.64
N ILE A 300 57.96 7.97 33.64
CA ILE A 300 57.52 9.36 33.42
C ILE A 300 58.67 10.17 32.81
N ALA A 301 58.50 10.60 31.56
CA ALA A 301 59.26 11.72 31.01
C ALA A 301 58.73 13.03 31.62
N THR A 302 59.61 13.89 32.12
CA THR A 302 59.21 15.04 32.94
C THR A 302 58.77 16.24 32.10
N SER A 303 57.52 16.68 32.27
CA SER A 303 57.14 18.08 32.01
C SER A 303 56.26 18.61 33.15
N ARG A 304 56.56 19.83 33.62
CA ARG A 304 55.83 20.47 34.72
C ARG A 304 54.74 21.39 34.17
N HIS A 305 53.51 20.90 34.06
CA HIS A 305 52.35 21.75 33.85
C HIS A 305 51.31 21.51 34.94
N HIS A 306 51.23 22.44 35.88
CA HIS A 306 50.10 22.53 36.81
C HIS A 306 48.84 22.93 36.03
N ARG A 307 48.06 21.93 35.60
CA ARG A 307 46.62 22.11 35.42
C ARG A 307 45.95 21.64 36.69
N ARG A 308 45.11 22.48 37.29
CA ARG A 308 44.06 21.99 38.18
C ARG A 308 43.08 21.24 37.28
N PHE A 309 43.13 19.91 37.30
CA PHE A 309 41.91 19.17 37.03
C PHE A 309 40.95 19.49 38.18
N HIS A 310 39.70 19.75 37.83
CA HIS A 310 38.62 19.72 38.79
C HIS A 310 38.37 18.25 39.14
N ASP A 311 38.12 17.94 40.42
CA ASP A 311 37.72 16.58 40.86
C ASP A 311 36.28 16.23 40.38
N ASP A 312 35.60 17.17 39.71
CA ASP A 312 34.21 17.12 39.28
C ASP A 312 33.94 16.28 38.01
N ASP A 313 34.97 15.72 37.35
CA ASP A 313 34.84 15.05 36.03
C ASP A 313 34.95 13.51 36.07
N PHE A 314 35.16 12.89 37.23
CA PHE A 314 35.14 11.43 37.36
C PHE A 314 33.77 10.90 37.77
N GLU A 315 33.34 9.79 37.16
CA GLU A 315 32.17 9.02 37.58
C GLU A 315 32.37 8.49 39.00
N CYS A 316 31.34 8.58 39.84
CA CYS A 316 31.37 8.04 41.19
C CYS A 316 31.31 6.51 41.16
N LYS A 317 31.97 5.85 42.11
CA LYS A 317 31.58 4.48 42.46
C LYS A 317 30.14 4.54 42.96
N TYR A 318 29.26 3.68 42.47
CA TYR A 318 27.84 3.72 42.79
C TYR A 318 27.31 2.35 43.19
N THR A 319 26.08 2.34 43.69
CA THR A 319 25.23 1.15 43.77
C THR A 319 23.85 1.50 43.23
N ILE A 320 23.01 0.50 42.97
CA ILE A 320 21.62 0.69 42.54
C ILE A 320 20.72 0.70 43.79
N ILE A 321 19.71 1.56 43.79
CA ILE A 321 18.66 1.60 44.82
C ILE A 321 17.70 0.42 44.58
N GLU A 322 17.57 -0.47 45.56
CA GLU A 322 16.65 -1.62 45.52
C GLU A 322 15.24 -1.22 46.02
N PRO A 323 14.17 -1.94 45.64
CA PRO A 323 12.82 -1.66 46.15
C PRO A 323 12.77 -1.75 47.69
N ASN A 324 12.28 -0.68 48.33
CA ASN A 324 12.25 -0.49 49.79
C ASN A 324 13.63 -0.26 50.46
N ASP A 325 14.68 0.08 49.70
CA ASP A 325 15.94 0.54 50.29
C ASP A 325 15.73 1.77 51.18
N LEU A 326 16.48 1.80 52.27
CA LEU A 326 16.67 2.98 53.11
C LEU A 326 18.14 3.40 53.07
N CYS A 327 18.43 4.68 53.28
CA CYS A 327 19.79 5.21 53.30
C CYS A 327 20.76 4.43 54.22
N GLY A 328 20.28 3.83 55.32
CA GLY A 328 21.10 2.97 56.18
C GLY A 328 21.54 1.66 55.51
N ALA A 329 20.69 1.04 54.69
CA ALA A 329 21.02 -0.16 53.92
C ALA A 329 21.98 0.19 52.78
N ILE A 330 21.68 1.23 52.00
CA ILE A 330 22.54 1.73 50.92
C ILE A 330 23.93 2.12 51.44
N ALA A 331 24.01 2.90 52.53
CA ALA A 331 25.28 3.33 53.09
C ALA A 331 26.12 2.13 53.58
N SER A 332 25.46 1.08 54.10
CA SER A 332 26.10 -0.19 54.46
C SER A 332 26.59 -0.95 53.22
N ARG A 333 25.79 -1.02 52.14
CA ARG A 333 26.14 -1.60 50.83
C ARG A 333 27.34 -0.87 50.19
N CYS A 334 27.41 0.46 50.36
CA CYS A 334 28.53 1.31 49.98
C CYS A 334 29.75 1.26 50.94
N ASN A 335 29.62 0.64 52.12
CA ASN A 335 30.60 0.66 53.21
C ASN A 335 31.02 2.08 53.68
N ILE A 336 30.05 2.99 53.87
CA ILE A 336 30.27 4.37 54.31
C ILE A 336 29.24 4.82 55.37
N PRO A 337 29.51 5.88 56.15
CA PRO A 337 28.49 6.50 56.99
C PRO A 337 27.37 7.14 56.14
N VAL A 338 26.11 7.07 56.60
CA VAL A 338 24.96 7.71 55.93
C VAL A 338 25.21 9.20 55.61
N LYS A 339 25.89 9.92 56.50
CA LYS A 339 26.28 11.32 56.26
C LYS A 339 27.13 11.51 54.99
N LYS A 340 28.00 10.55 54.65
CA LYS A 340 28.80 10.59 53.40
C LYS A 340 27.96 10.22 52.18
N LEU A 341 27.00 9.31 52.32
CA LEU A 341 26.02 9.02 51.26
C LEU A 341 25.22 10.29 50.91
N VAL A 342 24.73 11.04 51.89
CA VAL A 342 24.04 12.32 51.66
C VAL A 342 24.98 13.37 51.07
N GLU A 343 26.19 13.54 51.65
CA GLU A 343 27.19 14.51 51.19
C GLU A 343 27.55 14.36 49.70
N TRP A 344 27.70 13.12 49.21
CA TRP A 344 28.05 12.84 47.82
C TRP A 344 26.88 12.80 46.85
N ASN A 345 25.63 12.88 47.33
CA ASN A 345 24.43 12.86 46.51
C ASN A 345 23.58 14.13 46.72
N GLY A 346 24.25 15.30 46.73
CA GLY A 346 23.61 16.63 46.73
C GLY A 346 23.48 17.30 48.11
N GLY A 347 23.80 16.62 49.21
CA GLY A 347 23.93 17.23 50.54
C GLY A 347 22.62 17.57 51.27
N ASP A 348 21.45 17.26 50.70
CA ASP A 348 20.13 17.44 51.32
C ASP A 348 19.64 16.12 51.92
N ASP A 349 19.44 16.07 53.25
CA ASP A 349 18.95 14.88 53.96
C ASP A 349 17.61 14.35 53.42
N LYS A 350 16.84 15.17 52.66
CA LYS A 350 15.63 14.72 51.96
C LYS A 350 15.86 13.56 50.99
N ILE A 351 17.07 13.38 50.44
CA ILE A 351 17.34 12.26 49.51
C ILE A 351 16.99 10.91 50.14
N CYS A 352 17.20 10.75 51.45
CA CYS A 352 16.90 9.52 52.17
C CYS A 352 15.41 9.20 52.35
N ASN A 353 14.53 10.15 52.02
CA ASN A 353 13.07 9.96 51.96
C ASN A 353 12.54 9.90 50.52
N ASN A 354 13.38 10.24 49.53
CA ASN A 354 13.06 10.36 48.11
C ASN A 354 13.92 9.40 47.26
N LEU A 355 14.25 8.22 47.80
CA LEU A 355 15.03 7.19 47.09
C LEU A 355 14.17 6.58 45.97
N ILE A 356 14.65 6.69 44.72
CA ILE A 356 13.98 6.16 43.54
C ILE A 356 14.61 4.79 43.20
N PRO A 357 13.87 3.67 43.29
CA PRO A 357 14.39 2.35 42.94
C PRO A 357 14.88 2.30 41.49
N LYS A 358 15.89 1.46 41.24
CA LYS A 358 16.63 1.31 39.96
C LYS A 358 17.48 2.50 39.53
N GLU A 359 17.44 3.64 40.22
CA GLU A 359 18.44 4.69 39.99
C GLU A 359 19.79 4.35 40.67
N PRO A 360 20.92 4.80 40.09
CA PRO A 360 22.22 4.74 40.73
C PRO A 360 22.36 5.83 41.81
N ILE A 361 23.07 5.50 42.88
CA ILE A 361 23.41 6.41 43.99
C ILE A 361 24.89 6.27 44.35
N CYS A 362 25.58 7.41 44.53
CA CYS A 362 27.03 7.47 44.66
C CYS A 362 27.54 6.99 46.03
N CYS A 363 28.35 5.93 46.00
CA CYS A 363 29.19 5.41 47.08
C CYS A 363 30.58 6.08 47.15
N SER A 364 30.88 7.07 46.30
CA SER A 364 32.07 7.93 46.40
C SER A 364 31.74 9.36 45.94
N LEU A 365 32.66 10.31 46.14
CA LEU A 365 32.65 11.55 45.38
C LEU A 365 32.76 11.26 43.87
N GLY A 366 32.11 12.07 43.04
CA GLY A 366 32.09 11.96 41.58
C GLY A 366 30.71 12.29 41.00
N LYS A 367 30.57 12.27 39.68
CA LYS A 367 29.27 12.37 38.99
C LYS A 367 28.51 11.05 39.04
N LYS A 368 27.21 11.11 39.25
CA LYS A 368 26.29 9.95 39.10
C LYS A 368 26.37 9.43 37.65
N PRO A 369 26.50 8.10 37.42
CA PRO A 369 26.58 7.54 36.07
C PRO A 369 25.28 7.79 35.29
N ASP A 370 25.41 7.96 33.97
CA ASP A 370 24.27 7.89 33.06
C ASP A 370 24.14 6.46 32.54
N LEU A 371 23.12 5.74 33.02
CA LEU A 371 22.84 4.36 32.63
C LEU A 371 22.00 4.26 31.35
N ARG A 372 21.63 5.40 30.74
CA ARG A 372 20.85 5.42 29.50
C ARG A 372 21.73 4.99 28.31
N PRO A 373 21.17 4.30 27.31
CA PRO A 373 21.88 4.00 26.07
C PRO A 373 22.45 5.25 25.42
N GLN A 374 23.63 5.13 24.82
CA GLN A 374 24.32 6.22 24.12
C GLN A 374 24.06 6.13 22.60
N PRO A 375 24.31 7.19 21.80
CA PRO A 375 24.41 7.06 20.35
C PRO A 375 25.46 6.03 19.93
N GLN A 376 25.28 5.43 18.75
CA GLN A 376 26.31 4.65 18.08
C GLN A 376 27.37 5.59 17.47
N GLU A 377 28.61 5.12 17.29
CA GLU A 377 29.72 5.93 16.77
C GLU A 377 29.48 6.50 15.36
N ASN A 378 28.58 5.88 14.58
CA ASN A 378 28.17 6.34 13.25
C ASN A 378 27.09 7.45 13.28
N GLY A 379 26.62 7.87 14.46
CA GLY A 379 25.55 8.86 14.63
C GLY A 379 24.13 8.28 14.62
N ASP A 380 23.95 6.97 14.44
CA ASP A 380 22.65 6.31 14.63
C ASP A 380 22.30 6.22 16.13
N CYS A 381 21.01 6.21 16.45
CA CYS A 381 20.56 5.98 17.82
C CYS A 381 20.85 4.54 18.28
N ALA A 382 20.88 4.31 19.59
CA ALA A 382 20.72 2.97 20.14
C ALA A 382 19.31 2.49 19.82
N VAL A 383 19.21 1.34 19.16
CA VAL A 383 17.94 0.79 18.67
C VAL A 383 17.42 -0.27 19.63
N TYR A 384 16.14 -0.19 19.97
CA TYR A 384 15.39 -1.25 20.63
C TYR A 384 14.32 -1.82 19.69
N GLU A 385 14.10 -3.13 19.75
CA GLU A 385 13.11 -3.86 18.95
C GLU A 385 11.96 -4.31 19.88
N ILE A 386 10.76 -3.79 19.66
CA ILE A 386 9.60 -3.94 20.56
C ILE A 386 9.11 -5.40 20.59
N GLN A 387 8.97 -5.97 21.79
CA GLN A 387 8.50 -7.34 22.03
C GLN A 387 6.97 -7.39 22.26
N PRO A 388 6.30 -8.55 22.12
CA PRO A 388 4.83 -8.66 22.17
C PRO A 388 4.17 -8.16 23.47
N GLU A 389 4.91 -8.19 24.57
CA GLU A 389 4.47 -7.80 25.92
C GLU A 389 4.92 -6.40 26.35
N ASP A 390 5.71 -5.70 25.52
CA ASP A 390 6.20 -4.36 25.88
C ASP A 390 5.10 -3.30 25.82
N GLY A 391 5.15 -2.39 26.78
CA GLY A 391 4.63 -1.03 26.68
C GLY A 391 5.73 -0.04 27.04
N CYS A 392 5.53 1.24 26.74
CA CYS A 392 6.54 2.27 27.00
C CYS A 392 7.03 2.31 28.45
N TRP A 393 6.20 1.96 29.44
CA TRP A 393 6.63 1.90 30.85
C TRP A 393 7.74 0.86 31.08
N LEU A 394 7.68 -0.29 30.42
CA LEU A 394 8.66 -1.38 30.56
C LEU A 394 9.94 -1.09 29.79
N ILE A 395 9.82 -0.41 28.64
CA ILE A 395 10.98 0.08 27.86
C ILE A 395 11.68 1.22 28.62
N ALA A 396 10.90 2.14 29.21
CA ALA A 396 11.39 3.24 30.04
C ALA A 396 12.19 2.73 31.25
N ASP A 397 11.58 1.82 32.03
CA ASP A 397 12.20 1.15 33.17
C ASP A 397 13.49 0.40 32.80
N ARG A 398 13.50 -0.32 31.67
CA ARG A 398 14.65 -1.10 31.19
C ARG A 398 15.86 -0.25 30.78
N PHE A 399 15.63 0.97 30.27
CA PHE A 399 16.68 1.83 29.71
C PHE A 399 16.92 3.11 30.53
N HIS A 400 16.38 3.20 31.75
CA HIS A 400 16.49 4.36 32.64
C HIS A 400 15.99 5.67 31.99
N LEU A 401 14.91 5.57 31.20
CA LEU A 401 14.22 6.68 30.52
C LEU A 401 12.85 6.94 31.14
N THR A 402 12.26 8.09 30.80
CA THR A 402 10.81 8.32 30.93
C THR A 402 10.06 7.97 29.64
N GLN A 403 8.75 7.73 29.73
CA GLN A 403 7.91 7.54 28.53
C GLN A 403 7.87 8.79 27.63
N GLU A 404 8.04 9.98 28.21
CA GLU A 404 8.12 11.25 27.48
C GLU A 404 9.44 11.39 26.70
N GLU A 405 10.57 10.96 27.28
CA GLU A 405 11.85 10.87 26.56
C GLU A 405 11.75 9.88 25.39
N ILE A 406 11.20 8.67 25.60
CA ILE A 406 11.00 7.70 24.51
C ILE A 406 10.17 8.33 23.37
N HIS A 407 9.10 9.06 23.69
CA HIS A 407 8.31 9.75 22.66
C HIS A 407 9.12 10.84 21.94
N LYS A 408 9.86 11.70 22.66
CA LYS A 408 10.73 12.76 22.09
C LYS A 408 11.87 12.24 21.21
N LEU A 409 12.37 11.04 21.51
CA LEU A 409 13.39 10.37 20.68
C LEU A 409 12.85 9.90 19.33
N ASN A 410 11.55 9.58 19.23
CA ASN A 410 10.97 8.87 18.08
C ASN A 410 9.95 9.66 17.25
N VAL A 411 9.24 10.63 17.84
CA VAL A 411 8.24 11.45 17.13
C VAL A 411 8.87 12.30 16.02
N GLY A 412 8.20 12.38 14.87
CA GLY A 412 8.66 13.05 13.65
C GLY A 412 9.87 12.39 12.96
N LYS A 413 10.29 11.19 13.39
CA LYS A 413 11.58 10.58 12.98
C LYS A 413 11.50 9.09 12.69
N THR A 414 11.02 8.31 13.66
CA THR A 414 11.10 6.85 13.65
C THR A 414 9.91 6.26 12.89
N TRP A 415 10.19 5.35 11.96
CA TRP A 415 9.17 4.73 11.12
C TRP A 415 8.04 4.07 11.92
N GLY A 416 6.80 4.47 11.63
CA GLY A 416 5.58 3.97 12.26
C GLY A 416 5.41 4.35 13.72
N TRP A 417 6.22 5.24 14.29
CA TRP A 417 6.07 5.63 15.70
C TRP A 417 4.81 6.48 15.89
N SER A 418 3.79 5.89 16.52
CA SER A 418 2.47 6.52 16.70
C SER A 418 2.10 6.70 18.18
N GLY A 419 3.12 6.77 19.04
CA GLY A 419 3.00 6.99 20.48
C GLY A 419 2.80 5.71 21.31
N CYS A 420 2.94 5.86 22.64
CA CYS A 420 3.02 4.75 23.58
C CYS A 420 1.77 3.87 23.70
N GLY A 421 0.60 4.34 23.26
CA GLY A 421 -0.63 3.54 23.15
C GLY A 421 -0.75 2.73 21.85
N ARG A 422 0.21 2.86 20.92
CA ARG A 422 0.16 2.32 19.56
C ARG A 422 1.46 1.64 19.13
N LEU A 423 2.19 1.04 20.07
CA LEU A 423 3.37 0.23 19.76
C LEU A 423 3.01 -0.98 18.88
N PHE A 424 3.97 -1.44 18.07
CA PHE A 424 3.84 -2.61 17.19
C PHE A 424 4.99 -3.61 17.41
N ARG A 425 4.72 -4.91 17.26
CA ARG A 425 5.74 -5.96 17.43
C ARG A 425 6.86 -5.84 16.38
N ASP A 426 8.10 -6.01 16.84
CA ASP A 426 9.35 -5.91 16.08
C ASP A 426 9.57 -4.54 15.42
N GLN A 427 8.83 -3.52 15.86
CA GLN A 427 9.11 -2.13 15.50
C GLN A 427 10.42 -1.70 16.18
N LYS A 428 11.30 -1.10 15.38
CA LYS A 428 12.59 -0.59 15.81
C LYS A 428 12.47 0.87 16.21
N ILE A 429 12.79 1.19 17.46
CA ILE A 429 12.71 2.53 18.04
C ILE A 429 14.06 2.97 18.59
N CYS A 430 14.27 4.28 18.64
CA CYS A 430 15.41 4.88 19.33
C CYS A 430 15.19 4.89 20.84
N VAL A 431 16.19 4.41 21.59
CA VAL A 431 16.31 4.54 23.06
C VAL A 431 17.53 5.39 23.46
N SER A 432 18.15 6.08 22.49
CA SER A 432 19.06 7.20 22.69
C SER A 432 18.89 8.23 21.57
N THR A 433 19.58 9.38 21.67
CA THR A 433 19.65 10.36 20.58
C THR A 433 20.43 9.80 19.39
N GLY A 434 20.02 10.11 18.17
CA GLY A 434 20.74 9.79 16.93
C GLY A 434 19.80 9.67 15.74
N ASN A 435 20.33 9.26 14.59
CA ASN A 435 19.54 8.95 13.42
C ASN A 435 18.71 7.67 13.64
N PRO A 436 17.42 7.63 13.24
CA PRO A 436 16.59 6.44 13.38
C PRO A 436 17.05 5.31 12.43
N PRO A 437 16.76 4.04 12.75
CA PRO A 437 17.02 2.93 11.85
C PRO A 437 16.14 3.02 10.59
N MET A 438 16.67 2.54 9.45
CA MET A 438 15.84 2.30 8.27
C MET A 438 14.77 1.24 8.58
N PRO A 439 13.55 1.37 8.03
CA PRO A 439 12.50 0.38 8.24
C PRO A 439 12.80 -0.95 7.56
N THR A 440 12.13 -2.01 8.02
CA THR A 440 12.12 -3.32 7.34
C THR A 440 11.64 -3.16 5.90
N GLN A 441 12.42 -3.66 4.93
CA GLN A 441 11.99 -3.71 3.53
C GLN A 441 10.89 -4.77 3.35
N ILE A 442 9.95 -4.52 2.45
CA ILE A 442 8.81 -5.40 2.15
C ILE A 442 8.86 -5.74 0.65
N GLU A 443 8.54 -6.99 0.29
CA GLU A 443 8.39 -7.41 -1.11
C GLU A 443 7.20 -6.69 -1.78
N ASP A 444 7.24 -6.56 -3.11
CA ASP A 444 6.20 -5.95 -3.96
C ASP A 444 5.81 -4.48 -3.64
N VAL A 445 6.41 -3.83 -2.63
CA VAL A 445 6.27 -2.39 -2.35
C VAL A 445 7.00 -1.56 -3.41
N THR A 446 6.34 -0.50 -3.90
CA THR A 446 6.77 0.26 -5.09
C THR A 446 7.38 1.64 -4.81
N CYS A 447 7.13 2.23 -3.63
CA CYS A 447 7.64 3.55 -3.26
C CYS A 447 7.92 3.68 -1.76
N GLY A 448 8.63 4.75 -1.38
CA GLY A 448 9.01 5.02 0.00
C GLY A 448 10.21 4.19 0.49
N PRO A 449 10.54 4.26 1.79
CA PRO A 449 11.76 3.67 2.33
C PRO A 449 11.72 2.14 2.50
N GLN A 450 10.55 1.52 2.30
CA GLN A 450 10.36 0.06 2.47
C GLN A 450 10.57 -0.74 1.18
N VAL A 451 10.86 -0.10 0.04
CA VAL A 451 11.19 -0.81 -1.22
C VAL A 451 12.45 -1.65 -1.04
N LYS A 452 12.44 -2.88 -1.56
CA LYS A 452 13.57 -3.81 -1.52
C LYS A 452 14.84 -3.23 -2.16
N GLY A 453 15.96 -3.35 -1.47
CA GLY A 453 17.26 -2.77 -1.88
C GLY A 453 17.48 -1.31 -1.48
N THR A 454 16.51 -0.63 -0.86
CA THR A 454 16.66 0.77 -0.40
C THR A 454 17.78 0.90 0.64
N VAL A 455 18.74 1.78 0.36
CA VAL A 455 19.82 2.17 1.29
C VAL A 455 19.43 3.39 2.13
N ARG A 456 20.15 3.64 3.24
CA ARG A 456 19.98 4.88 4.02
C ARG A 456 20.26 6.10 3.10
N PRO A 457 19.43 7.17 3.15
CA PRO A 457 19.68 8.39 2.39
C PRO A 457 20.98 9.07 2.84
N ALA A 458 21.52 9.93 1.97
CA ALA A 458 22.51 10.92 2.37
C ALA A 458 21.87 12.03 3.23
N ASP A 459 22.69 12.73 4.03
CA ASP A 459 22.22 13.77 4.94
C ASP A 459 21.40 14.85 4.22
N GLY A 460 20.17 15.07 4.70
CA GLY A 460 19.25 16.10 4.20
C GLY A 460 18.06 15.59 3.38
N THR A 461 18.07 14.35 2.87
CA THR A 461 16.91 13.74 2.19
C THR A 461 16.00 13.04 3.20
N ALA A 462 14.69 13.29 3.15
CA ALA A 462 13.73 12.60 4.04
C ALA A 462 13.51 11.15 3.58
N MET A 463 13.26 10.24 4.53
CA MET A 463 13.03 8.81 4.22
C MET A 463 11.79 8.59 3.35
N THR A 464 10.81 9.50 3.40
CA THR A 464 9.59 9.55 2.58
C THR A 464 9.83 9.78 1.09
N ASP A 465 10.95 10.43 0.76
CA ASP A 465 11.26 10.87 -0.61
C ASP A 465 12.06 9.81 -1.38
N LEU A 466 12.40 8.70 -0.71
CA LEU A 466 13.06 7.55 -1.30
C LEU A 466 12.10 6.78 -2.21
N ASN A 467 12.61 6.35 -3.37
CA ASN A 467 11.84 5.64 -4.39
C ASN A 467 10.53 6.38 -4.74
N PRO A 468 10.62 7.60 -5.29
CA PRO A 468 9.44 8.39 -5.63
C PRO A 468 8.61 7.71 -6.71
N CYS A 469 7.29 7.86 -6.63
CA CYS A 469 6.38 7.31 -7.62
C CYS A 469 6.59 7.92 -9.02
N PRO A 470 6.45 7.12 -10.09
CA PRO A 470 6.36 7.64 -11.46
C PRO A 470 5.31 8.74 -11.58
N LEU A 471 5.54 9.69 -12.48
CA LEU A 471 4.63 10.81 -12.78
C LEU A 471 4.30 11.71 -11.57
N ASN A 472 5.10 11.67 -10.50
CA ASN A 472 4.88 12.41 -9.24
C ASN A 472 3.51 12.15 -8.60
N VAL A 473 2.94 10.95 -8.81
CA VAL A 473 1.71 10.53 -8.13
C VAL A 473 1.98 10.27 -6.65
N CYS A 474 0.90 10.12 -5.87
CA CYS A 474 0.97 9.98 -4.42
C CYS A 474 1.55 8.61 -4.03
N CYS A 475 2.52 8.60 -3.11
CA CYS A 475 2.97 7.38 -2.45
C CYS A 475 2.15 7.19 -1.17
N SER A 476 1.30 6.17 -1.11
CA SER A 476 0.47 5.88 0.07
C SER A 476 1.31 5.47 1.29
N GLY A 477 0.73 5.53 2.49
CA GLY A 477 1.36 5.02 3.73
C GLY A 477 1.80 3.56 3.66
N TRP A 478 1.25 2.80 2.70
CA TRP A 478 1.56 1.41 2.41
C TRP A 478 2.70 1.20 1.38
N GLY A 479 3.26 2.28 0.81
CA GLY A 479 4.33 2.20 -0.19
C GLY A 479 3.85 1.83 -1.60
N TYR A 480 2.58 2.07 -1.91
CA TYR A 480 2.02 1.91 -3.26
C TYR A 480 1.75 3.26 -3.91
N CYS A 481 1.93 3.33 -5.24
CA CYS A 481 1.71 4.54 -6.03
C CYS A 481 0.29 4.62 -6.60
N GLY A 482 -0.36 5.79 -6.49
CA GLY A 482 -1.70 5.98 -7.03
C GLY A 482 -2.17 7.44 -7.07
N LEU A 483 -3.34 7.66 -7.69
CA LEU A 483 -3.90 8.97 -7.98
C LEU A 483 -5.04 9.40 -7.04
N THR A 484 -5.69 8.45 -6.37
CA THR A 484 -6.96 8.69 -5.65
C THR A 484 -6.73 9.17 -4.21
N GLU A 485 -7.79 9.65 -3.58
CA GLU A 485 -7.76 10.10 -2.18
C GLU A 485 -7.17 9.06 -1.20
N GLU A 486 -7.33 7.75 -1.46
CA GLU A 486 -6.78 6.69 -0.61
C GLU A 486 -5.24 6.56 -0.68
N PHE A 487 -4.60 7.20 -1.66
CA PHE A 487 -3.14 7.35 -1.76
C PHE A 487 -2.65 8.72 -1.33
N CYS A 488 -3.47 9.75 -1.55
CA CYS A 488 -3.05 11.15 -1.50
C CYS A 488 -3.35 11.86 -0.17
N ILE A 489 -4.27 11.35 0.65
CA ILE A 489 -4.60 11.97 1.93
C ILE A 489 -3.52 11.64 2.97
N ASP A 490 -2.66 12.62 3.25
CA ASP A 490 -1.80 12.58 4.43
C ASP A 490 -2.69 12.62 5.68
N THR A 491 -2.54 11.57 6.48
CA THR A 491 -3.22 11.32 7.75
C THR A 491 -2.22 10.82 8.78
N SER A 492 -0.95 11.21 8.65
CA SER A 492 0.11 10.91 9.60
C SER A 492 -0.23 11.39 11.03
N ILE A 493 0.47 10.81 11.99
CA ILE A 493 0.38 11.08 13.42
C ILE A 493 1.65 11.84 13.80
N ASP A 494 1.48 13.06 14.32
CA ASP A 494 2.57 13.92 14.79
C ASP A 494 3.73 14.01 13.78
N ASP A 495 3.38 14.23 12.51
CA ASP A 495 4.25 14.29 11.32
C ASP A 495 5.25 13.11 11.19
N THR A 496 4.92 11.95 11.76
CA THR A 496 5.85 10.82 11.88
C THR A 496 5.72 9.86 10.69
N PRO A 497 6.81 9.56 9.97
CA PRO A 497 6.76 8.81 8.71
C PRO A 497 6.30 7.36 8.92
N GLY A 498 5.52 6.82 7.97
CA GLY A 498 4.98 5.46 8.04
C GLY A 498 3.86 5.28 9.08
N THR A 499 3.19 6.36 9.46
CA THR A 499 2.00 6.34 10.33
C THR A 499 0.74 6.78 9.59
N ALA A 500 -0.42 6.32 10.05
CA ALA A 500 -1.73 6.78 9.61
C ALA A 500 -2.68 6.84 10.83
N ARG A 501 -3.70 7.71 10.76
CA ARG A 501 -4.78 7.77 11.75
C ARG A 501 -5.68 6.53 11.64
N PRO A 502 -6.39 6.12 12.71
CA PRO A 502 -7.34 5.01 12.63
C PRO A 502 -8.32 5.15 11.47
N ASN A 503 -8.52 4.06 10.72
CA ASN A 503 -9.37 3.99 9.52
C ASN A 503 -8.91 4.88 8.33
N THR A 504 -7.61 5.15 8.21
CA THR A 504 -7.02 5.87 7.07
C THR A 504 -5.75 5.16 6.57
N ASN A 505 -5.37 5.40 5.31
CA ASN A 505 -4.20 4.77 4.67
C ASN A 505 -2.88 5.54 4.89
N GLY A 506 -2.96 6.85 5.17
CA GLY A 506 -1.78 7.72 5.15
C GLY A 506 -1.22 7.98 3.74
N CYS A 507 -0.32 8.95 3.67
CA CYS A 507 0.49 9.25 2.50
C CYS A 507 1.91 9.58 2.98
N LEU A 508 2.92 9.21 2.18
CA LEU A 508 4.34 9.40 2.49
C LEU A 508 4.93 10.59 1.75
N SER A 509 4.66 10.68 0.45
CA SER A 509 5.22 11.71 -0.43
C SER A 509 4.31 11.98 -1.63
N ASN A 510 4.46 13.18 -2.23
CA ASN A 510 3.55 13.75 -3.23
C ASN A 510 2.09 13.76 -2.77
N CYS A 511 1.83 14.10 -1.50
CA CYS A 511 0.49 14.09 -0.91
C CYS A 511 -0.38 15.29 -1.32
N GLY A 512 -1.61 15.31 -0.81
CA GLY A 512 -2.65 16.28 -1.19
C GLY A 512 -3.32 15.90 -2.51
N LYS A 513 -4.54 16.40 -2.71
CA LYS A 513 -5.36 16.14 -3.90
C LYS A 513 -4.56 16.41 -5.19
N ILE A 514 -4.72 15.53 -6.17
CA ILE A 514 -4.15 15.73 -7.51
C ILE A 514 -5.07 16.69 -8.27
N GLU A 515 -4.51 17.83 -8.66
CA GLU A 515 -5.19 18.90 -9.40
C GLU A 515 -4.28 19.41 -10.54
N ILE A 516 -4.88 20.05 -11.54
CA ILE A 516 -4.17 20.51 -12.75
C ILE A 516 -3.12 21.56 -12.37
N THR A 517 -1.85 21.21 -12.56
CA THR A 517 -0.71 22.11 -12.35
C THR A 517 -0.61 23.05 -13.56
N ASN A 518 -1.30 24.19 -13.46
CA ASN A 518 -1.47 25.12 -14.57
C ASN A 518 -0.23 25.99 -14.84
N ASN A 519 -0.12 26.56 -16.04
CA ASN A 519 0.93 27.51 -16.43
C ASN A 519 0.46 28.97 -16.33
N ASP A 520 1.35 29.87 -15.90
CA ASP A 520 1.13 31.30 -15.65
C ASP A 520 0.42 32.10 -16.77
N ARG A 521 0.45 31.58 -18.01
CA ARG A 521 -0.07 32.25 -19.21
C ARG A 521 -0.73 31.23 -20.15
N PRO A 522 -1.85 31.60 -20.82
CA PRO A 522 -2.45 30.77 -21.87
C PRO A 522 -1.49 30.57 -23.06
N PRO A 523 -1.70 29.50 -23.86
CA PRO A 523 -0.98 29.34 -25.13
C PRO A 523 -1.27 30.49 -26.09
N ALA A 524 -0.28 30.85 -26.92
CA ALA A 524 -0.41 31.94 -27.90
C ALA A 524 -1.44 31.66 -29.01
N THR A 525 -1.64 30.38 -29.34
CA THR A 525 -2.67 29.86 -30.25
C THR A 525 -3.20 28.55 -29.68
N PHE A 526 -4.51 28.31 -29.79
CA PHE A 526 -5.11 27.03 -29.41
C PHE A 526 -5.09 26.08 -30.60
N ILE A 527 -4.31 25.00 -30.50
CA ILE A 527 -4.16 24.03 -31.59
C ILE A 527 -5.44 23.20 -31.74
N ARG A 528 -5.82 22.93 -32.99
CA ARG A 528 -6.77 21.88 -33.35
C ARG A 528 -6.05 20.87 -34.23
N VAL A 529 -5.77 19.69 -33.68
CA VAL A 529 -5.35 18.51 -34.44
C VAL A 529 -6.62 17.77 -34.89
N GLY A 530 -6.60 17.28 -36.12
CA GLY A 530 -7.46 16.20 -36.57
C GLY A 530 -6.59 15.06 -37.06
N TYR A 531 -6.79 13.86 -36.51
CA TYR A 531 -6.28 12.64 -37.15
C TYR A 531 -7.19 12.31 -38.33
N PHE A 532 -6.58 11.93 -39.44
CA PHE A 532 -7.27 11.49 -40.65
C PHE A 532 -6.82 10.07 -40.98
N GLU A 533 -7.76 9.12 -40.97
CA GLU A 533 -7.50 7.73 -41.31
C GLU A 533 -7.24 7.61 -42.82
N GLY A 534 -5.99 7.35 -43.22
CA GLY A 534 -5.61 7.20 -44.63
C GLY A 534 -6.29 6.00 -45.31
N TRP A 535 -6.56 4.95 -44.54
CA TRP A 535 -7.29 3.74 -44.93
C TRP A 535 -8.82 3.93 -44.94
N ASN A 536 -9.36 5.11 -44.59
CA ASN A 536 -10.80 5.27 -44.36
C ASN A 536 -11.68 4.95 -45.59
N GLY A 537 -11.09 5.01 -46.80
CA GLY A 537 -11.70 4.60 -48.06
C GLY A 537 -11.99 3.09 -48.19
N GLU A 538 -11.45 2.24 -47.31
CA GLU A 538 -11.79 0.81 -47.22
C GLU A 538 -13.18 0.57 -46.61
N ARG A 539 -13.72 1.56 -45.87
CA ARG A 539 -15.06 1.48 -45.28
C ARG A 539 -16.11 1.52 -46.40
N PRO A 540 -17.14 0.66 -46.40
CA PRO A 540 -18.15 0.60 -47.47
C PRO A 540 -19.09 1.82 -47.53
N CYS A 541 -18.95 2.79 -46.61
CA CYS A 541 -19.70 4.03 -46.56
C CYS A 541 -19.04 5.03 -45.57
N LEU A 542 -19.53 6.27 -45.55
CA LEU A 542 -19.03 7.38 -44.69
C LEU A 542 -17.55 7.75 -44.89
N THR A 543 -16.99 7.43 -46.05
CA THR A 543 -15.62 7.77 -46.43
C THR A 543 -15.44 9.29 -46.63
N MET A 544 -14.29 9.83 -46.26
CA MET A 544 -13.92 11.24 -46.37
C MET A 544 -12.63 11.42 -47.18
N ASP A 545 -12.57 12.47 -48.00
CA ASP A 545 -11.34 12.88 -48.67
C ASP A 545 -10.50 13.81 -47.80
N ALA A 546 -9.17 13.69 -47.84
CA ALA A 546 -8.26 14.56 -47.11
C ALA A 546 -8.47 16.05 -47.42
N THR A 547 -8.97 16.39 -48.62
CA THR A 547 -9.28 17.77 -48.99
C THR A 547 -10.56 18.35 -48.36
N ASP A 548 -11.44 17.51 -47.79
CA ASP A 548 -12.68 17.95 -47.11
C ASP A 548 -12.45 18.39 -45.65
N ILE A 549 -11.21 18.33 -45.13
CA ILE A 549 -10.91 18.56 -43.71
C ILE A 549 -11.16 20.02 -43.30
N SER A 550 -12.21 20.20 -42.49
CA SER A 550 -12.71 21.45 -41.90
C SER A 550 -11.65 22.53 -41.60
N ASP A 551 -11.97 23.79 -41.92
CA ASP A 551 -11.16 24.97 -41.57
C ASP A 551 -11.06 25.25 -40.07
N THR A 552 -11.78 24.50 -39.23
CA THR A 552 -11.55 24.51 -37.78
C THR A 552 -10.34 23.67 -37.35
N ILE A 553 -9.77 22.84 -38.24
CA ILE A 553 -8.56 22.05 -38.02
C ILE A 553 -7.33 22.84 -38.49
N THR A 554 -6.32 22.92 -37.63
CA THR A 554 -5.08 23.68 -37.85
C THR A 554 -3.89 22.80 -38.21
N HIS A 555 -3.89 21.56 -37.73
CA HIS A 555 -2.87 20.54 -37.93
C HIS A 555 -3.57 19.25 -38.35
N ILE A 556 -3.18 18.68 -39.48
CA ILE A 556 -3.67 17.37 -39.93
C ILE A 556 -2.59 16.35 -39.62
N HIS A 557 -2.95 15.35 -38.82
CA HIS A 557 -2.13 14.16 -38.58
C HIS A 557 -2.61 13.08 -39.56
N PHE A 558 -1.81 12.81 -40.61
CA PHE A 558 -2.08 11.69 -41.51
C PHE A 558 -1.75 10.38 -40.77
N ALA A 559 -2.76 9.53 -40.58
CA ALA A 559 -2.62 8.22 -39.93
C ALA A 559 -2.68 7.12 -41.00
N PHE A 560 -1.72 6.21 -41.13
CA PHE A 560 -0.38 6.19 -40.56
C PHE A 560 0.65 5.97 -41.68
N GLY A 561 1.89 6.38 -41.44
CA GLY A 561 3.03 5.91 -42.21
C GLY A 561 3.55 4.59 -41.65
N ASP A 562 4.03 3.73 -42.55
CA ASP A 562 4.72 2.48 -42.17
C ASP A 562 6.16 2.76 -41.73
N ILE A 563 6.73 1.85 -40.93
CA ILE A 563 8.18 1.72 -40.75
C ILE A 563 8.56 0.27 -41.05
N SER A 564 9.46 0.06 -42.02
CA SER A 564 9.97 -1.27 -42.34
C SER A 564 11.00 -1.78 -41.31
N GLU A 565 11.27 -3.09 -41.33
CA GLU A 565 12.33 -3.77 -40.55
C GLU A 565 13.73 -3.11 -40.62
N ASN A 566 14.03 -2.44 -41.74
CA ASN A 566 15.29 -1.71 -41.94
C ASN A 566 15.21 -0.24 -41.47
N TYR A 567 14.18 0.10 -40.69
CA TYR A 567 13.86 1.43 -40.18
C TYR A 567 13.66 2.49 -41.28
N VAL A 568 13.26 2.07 -42.48
CA VAL A 568 12.91 2.97 -43.59
C VAL A 568 11.40 3.21 -43.57
N PRO A 569 10.92 4.47 -43.43
CA PRO A 569 9.51 4.79 -43.46
C PRO A 569 8.93 4.80 -44.88
N SER A 570 7.64 4.52 -44.99
CA SER A 570 6.89 4.52 -46.26
C SER A 570 5.41 4.88 -46.07
N ILE A 571 4.71 5.01 -47.19
CA ILE A 571 3.25 5.13 -47.27
C ILE A 571 2.73 3.89 -48.01
N ALA A 572 1.70 3.25 -47.49
CA ALA A 572 1.12 2.06 -48.08
C ALA A 572 0.48 2.35 -49.47
N PRO A 573 0.44 1.38 -50.42
CA PRO A 573 0.02 1.65 -51.80
C PRO A 573 -1.47 1.96 -51.97
N ASP A 574 -2.29 1.53 -51.02
CA ASP A 574 -3.75 1.73 -50.91
C ASP A 574 -4.08 3.18 -50.48
N VAL A 575 -3.44 3.69 -49.43
CA VAL A 575 -3.66 5.07 -48.93
C VAL A 575 -2.98 6.16 -49.77
N LEU A 576 -2.26 5.78 -50.84
CA LEU A 576 -1.42 6.66 -51.64
C LEU A 576 -2.17 7.80 -52.36
N ASP A 577 -3.43 7.58 -52.76
CA ASP A 577 -4.30 8.63 -53.33
C ASP A 577 -4.56 9.75 -52.29
N GLN A 578 -4.94 9.36 -51.08
CA GLN A 578 -5.21 10.29 -49.98
C GLN A 578 -3.93 10.98 -49.49
N TRP A 579 -2.79 10.29 -49.52
CA TRP A 579 -1.47 10.90 -49.26
C TRP A 579 -1.14 12.01 -50.26
N GLN A 580 -1.31 11.75 -51.57
CA GLN A 580 -1.04 12.75 -52.61
C GLN A 580 -1.95 13.98 -52.44
N LYS A 581 -3.22 13.78 -52.10
CA LYS A 581 -4.18 14.85 -51.81
C LYS A 581 -3.81 15.65 -50.56
N PHE A 582 -3.48 14.98 -49.46
CA PHE A 582 -2.99 15.58 -48.22
C PHE A 582 -1.79 16.52 -48.46
N LEU A 583 -0.83 16.13 -49.31
CA LEU A 583 0.33 16.97 -49.65
C LEU A 583 -0.05 18.30 -50.34
N THR A 584 -1.18 18.37 -51.05
CA THR A 584 -1.68 19.59 -51.72
C THR A 584 -2.37 20.59 -50.79
N ILE A 585 -2.70 20.19 -49.56
CA ILE A 585 -3.44 21.04 -48.62
C ILE A 585 -2.58 22.24 -48.21
N THR A 586 -3.20 23.42 -48.14
CA THR A 586 -2.57 24.67 -47.73
C THR A 586 -3.33 25.32 -46.57
N GLY A 587 -2.68 26.24 -45.84
CA GLY A 587 -3.27 26.92 -44.68
C GLY A 587 -3.34 26.09 -43.39
N LYS A 588 -3.08 24.78 -43.46
CA LYS A 588 -3.02 23.83 -42.33
C LYS A 588 -1.62 23.22 -42.26
N LYS A 589 -1.22 22.75 -41.08
CA LYS A 589 0.06 22.07 -40.84
C LYS A 589 -0.04 20.59 -41.23
N LYS A 590 0.85 20.11 -42.12
CA LYS A 590 0.90 18.73 -42.61
C LYS A 590 1.84 17.87 -41.76
N ILE A 591 1.29 17.00 -40.91
CA ILE A 591 2.02 16.10 -40.01
C ILE A 591 1.83 14.65 -40.48
N ILE A 592 2.92 13.87 -40.57
CA ILE A 592 2.84 12.40 -40.72
C ILE A 592 2.91 11.74 -39.35
N SER A 593 2.07 10.74 -39.10
CA SER A 593 2.04 9.98 -37.84
C SER A 593 2.57 8.57 -38.10
N PHE A 594 3.45 8.05 -37.24
CA PHE A 594 3.97 6.68 -37.34
C PHE A 594 3.59 5.88 -36.08
N GLY A 595 3.03 4.68 -36.26
CA GLY A 595 2.59 3.81 -35.18
C GLY A 595 1.08 3.53 -35.24
N GLY A 596 0.38 3.82 -34.14
CA GLY A 596 -0.99 3.42 -33.87
C GLY A 596 -1.08 2.01 -33.26
N TRP A 597 -2.25 1.68 -32.72
CA TRP A 597 -2.52 0.44 -31.98
C TRP A 597 -2.01 -0.82 -32.67
N ALA A 598 -2.42 -1.04 -33.93
CA ALA A 598 -2.10 -2.25 -34.68
C ALA A 598 -0.59 -2.36 -34.96
N PHE A 599 0.04 -1.29 -35.47
CA PHE A 599 1.48 -1.30 -35.71
C PHE A 599 2.28 -1.51 -34.41
N SER A 600 1.80 -0.98 -33.29
CA SER A 600 2.50 -1.06 -32.01
C SER A 600 2.36 -2.40 -31.27
N ASN A 601 1.28 -3.16 -31.53
CA ASN A 601 0.92 -4.35 -30.74
C ASN A 601 0.74 -5.65 -31.54
N GLU A 602 0.65 -5.63 -32.87
CA GLU A 602 0.51 -6.87 -33.62
C GLU A 602 1.85 -7.65 -33.74
N PRO A 603 1.83 -9.00 -33.76
CA PRO A 603 3.05 -9.83 -33.76
C PRO A 603 3.99 -9.66 -34.97
N GLY A 604 3.58 -8.92 -36.01
CA GLY A 604 4.39 -8.66 -37.20
C GLY A 604 5.12 -7.31 -37.20
N THR A 605 4.82 -6.44 -36.24
CA THR A 605 5.21 -5.01 -36.26
C THR A 605 5.60 -4.44 -34.90
N SER A 606 5.09 -5.00 -33.80
CA SER A 606 5.31 -4.49 -32.43
C SER A 606 6.80 -4.40 -32.01
N HIS A 607 7.68 -5.21 -32.59
CA HIS A 607 9.13 -5.09 -32.38
C HIS A 607 9.73 -3.85 -33.04
N ILE A 608 9.21 -3.35 -34.17
CA ILE A 608 9.95 -2.46 -35.06
C ILE A 608 10.34 -1.14 -34.39
N ILE A 609 9.39 -0.43 -33.77
CA ILE A 609 9.71 0.81 -33.01
C ILE A 609 10.57 0.47 -31.78
N ARG A 610 10.20 -0.58 -31.04
CA ARG A 610 10.87 -1.00 -29.79
C ARG A 610 12.34 -1.38 -29.99
N GLN A 611 12.69 -2.05 -31.09
CA GLN A 611 14.09 -2.31 -31.47
C GLN A 611 14.72 -1.07 -32.13
N GLY A 612 13.96 -0.30 -32.89
CA GLY A 612 14.42 0.93 -33.56
C GLY A 612 14.90 2.02 -32.60
N VAL A 613 14.25 2.22 -31.46
CA VAL A 613 14.67 3.21 -30.45
C VAL A 613 15.92 2.80 -29.65
N LYS A 614 16.39 1.55 -29.73
CA LYS A 614 17.54 1.06 -28.95
C LYS A 614 18.88 1.61 -29.48
N PRO A 615 19.93 1.70 -28.65
CA PRO A 615 21.17 2.41 -28.99
C PRO A 615 21.86 1.98 -30.31
N ALA A 616 21.69 0.73 -30.74
CA ALA A 616 22.27 0.23 -32.00
C ALA A 616 21.57 0.76 -33.26
N ASN A 617 20.25 1.02 -33.18
CA ASN A 617 19.40 1.29 -34.36
C ASN A 617 18.92 2.75 -34.42
N ARG A 618 18.87 3.44 -33.26
CA ARG A 618 18.25 4.75 -33.07
C ARG A 618 18.67 5.82 -34.06
N GLN A 619 19.96 5.88 -34.41
CA GLN A 619 20.47 6.89 -35.34
C GLN A 619 19.97 6.64 -36.77
N THR A 620 19.85 5.37 -37.18
CA THR A 620 19.32 4.97 -38.48
C THR A 620 17.83 5.34 -38.59
N LEU A 621 17.02 4.93 -37.61
CA LEU A 621 15.60 5.28 -37.58
C LEU A 621 15.41 6.81 -37.57
N ALA A 622 16.12 7.54 -36.72
CA ALA A 622 16.01 8.99 -36.63
C ALA A 622 16.38 9.66 -37.97
N ASN A 623 17.52 9.29 -38.57
CA ASN A 623 17.95 9.83 -39.86
C ASN A 623 16.93 9.57 -40.98
N ASN A 624 16.34 8.37 -41.01
CA ASN A 624 15.37 7.99 -42.02
C ASN A 624 14.04 8.75 -41.87
N ILE A 625 13.53 8.94 -40.64
CA ILE A 625 12.34 9.76 -40.39
C ILE A 625 12.60 11.23 -40.70
N ILE A 626 13.73 11.79 -40.25
CA ILE A 626 14.14 13.17 -40.56
C ILE A 626 14.20 13.37 -42.08
N LYS A 627 14.79 12.42 -42.82
CA LYS A 627 14.82 12.46 -44.28
C LYS A 627 13.42 12.41 -44.90
N PHE A 628 12.55 11.51 -44.44
CA PHE A 628 11.19 11.39 -44.96
C PHE A 628 10.37 12.68 -44.79
N VAL A 629 10.46 13.34 -43.63
CA VAL A 629 9.80 14.62 -43.36
C VAL A 629 10.28 15.72 -44.30
N LEU A 630 11.59 15.78 -44.57
CA LEU A 630 12.20 16.79 -45.44
C LEU A 630 11.97 16.50 -46.93
N ASP A 631 12.01 15.24 -47.37
CA ASP A 631 11.80 14.83 -48.75
C ASP A 631 10.36 15.10 -49.24
N ASN A 632 9.38 15.07 -48.33
CA ASN A 632 7.94 15.23 -48.63
C ASN A 632 7.38 16.64 -48.30
N ASP A 633 8.24 17.61 -47.94
CA ASP A 633 7.84 18.98 -47.55
C ASP A 633 6.72 19.00 -46.46
N LEU A 634 6.99 18.29 -45.36
CA LEU A 634 6.08 18.15 -44.22
C LEU A 634 6.42 19.14 -43.09
N ASP A 635 5.37 19.62 -42.43
CA ASP A 635 5.48 20.55 -41.31
C ASP A 635 5.89 19.88 -39.99
N GLY A 636 5.98 18.55 -39.94
CA GLY A 636 6.35 17.82 -38.75
C GLY A 636 6.10 16.31 -38.80
N VAL A 637 6.36 15.67 -37.67
CA VAL A 637 6.12 14.24 -37.43
C VAL A 637 5.54 14.01 -36.04
N ASP A 638 4.66 13.03 -35.97
CA ASP A 638 4.05 12.49 -34.77
C ASP A 638 4.40 11.00 -34.61
N PHE A 639 4.47 10.54 -33.37
CA PHE A 639 4.79 9.14 -33.04
C PHE A 639 3.78 8.59 -32.04
N ASP A 640 3.01 7.61 -32.51
CA ASP A 640 1.93 6.97 -31.78
C ASP A 640 2.36 5.54 -31.40
N TRP A 641 3.34 5.43 -30.50
CA TRP A 641 3.81 4.13 -30.03
C TRP A 641 3.00 3.70 -28.80
N GLU A 642 2.18 2.66 -28.99
CA GLU A 642 1.26 2.13 -27.98
C GLU A 642 1.71 0.77 -27.42
N TYR A 643 2.38 0.64 -26.27
CA TYR A 643 3.03 1.68 -25.46
C TYR A 643 4.45 1.23 -25.07
N PRO A 644 5.43 2.16 -24.98
CA PRO A 644 6.74 1.87 -24.40
C PRO A 644 6.59 1.26 -22.99
N GLY A 645 7.30 0.16 -22.70
CA GLY A 645 7.28 -0.48 -21.38
C GLY A 645 6.02 -1.28 -21.00
N ALA A 646 4.95 -1.26 -21.81
CA ALA A 646 3.79 -2.14 -21.60
C ALA A 646 4.16 -3.62 -21.79
N TYR A 647 3.63 -4.50 -20.94
CA TYR A 647 4.00 -5.93 -20.87
C TYR A 647 2.80 -6.88 -20.78
N ASP A 648 1.60 -6.30 -20.80
CA ASP A 648 0.29 -6.85 -20.46
C ASP A 648 -0.67 -6.93 -21.66
N ILE A 649 -0.20 -6.56 -22.86
CA ILE A 649 -1.00 -6.55 -24.09
C ILE A 649 -0.82 -7.89 -24.81
N ASP A 650 -1.89 -8.69 -24.85
CA ASP A 650 -1.93 -10.01 -25.49
C ASP A 650 -1.45 -9.95 -26.96
N GLY A 651 -0.32 -10.61 -27.24
CA GLY A 651 0.24 -10.74 -28.60
C GLY A 651 1.33 -9.72 -28.97
N SER A 652 1.50 -8.64 -28.21
CA SER A 652 2.61 -7.69 -28.40
C SER A 652 3.93 -8.26 -27.88
N ASP A 653 5.05 -7.81 -28.46
CA ASP A 653 6.36 -7.86 -27.80
C ASP A 653 6.29 -7.22 -26.40
N MET A 654 6.85 -7.88 -25.39
CA MET A 654 6.98 -7.34 -24.03
C MET A 654 7.89 -6.12 -24.02
N GLY A 655 7.39 -5.00 -23.50
CA GLY A 655 8.17 -3.79 -23.24
C GLY A 655 9.17 -3.98 -22.09
N THR A 656 10.16 -3.08 -22.03
CA THR A 656 11.21 -3.10 -21.00
C THR A 656 11.34 -1.75 -20.29
N ALA A 657 11.94 -1.75 -19.10
CA ALA A 657 12.13 -0.53 -18.30
C ALA A 657 12.97 0.55 -19.01
N GLU A 658 13.78 0.17 -19.99
CA GLU A 658 14.58 1.10 -20.79
C GLU A 658 13.81 1.76 -21.94
N ASP A 659 12.60 1.29 -22.29
CA ASP A 659 11.87 1.74 -23.49
C ASP A 659 11.63 3.26 -23.48
N GLY A 660 11.06 3.82 -22.39
CA GLY A 660 10.84 5.26 -22.26
C GLY A 660 12.14 6.08 -22.30
N ALA A 661 13.22 5.56 -21.71
CA ALA A 661 14.55 6.20 -21.73
C ALA A 661 15.24 6.09 -23.10
N ASN A 662 14.90 5.08 -23.90
CA ASN A 662 15.34 4.93 -25.29
C ASN A 662 14.53 5.82 -26.23
N TYR A 663 13.22 5.94 -25.99
CA TYR A 663 12.28 6.77 -26.75
C TYR A 663 12.58 8.27 -26.61
N LEU A 664 12.81 8.77 -25.39
CA LEU A 664 13.27 10.14 -25.15
C LEU A 664 14.53 10.48 -25.96
N LYS A 665 15.51 9.55 -25.97
CA LYS A 665 16.78 9.72 -26.71
C LYS A 665 16.56 9.68 -28.22
N PHE A 666 15.57 8.93 -28.70
CA PHE A 666 15.16 8.92 -30.11
C PHE A 666 14.52 10.26 -30.52
N LEU A 667 13.50 10.71 -29.78
CA LEU A 667 12.82 12.00 -30.00
C LEU A 667 13.80 13.18 -29.94
N THR A 668 14.81 13.11 -29.07
CA THR A 668 15.90 14.10 -29.01
C THR A 668 16.71 14.17 -30.32
N LEU A 669 17.00 13.04 -30.97
CA LEU A 669 17.68 13.04 -32.28
C LEU A 669 16.78 13.60 -33.37
N VAL A 670 15.50 13.21 -33.40
CA VAL A 670 14.52 13.72 -34.37
C VAL A 670 14.36 15.24 -34.24
N ARG A 671 14.24 15.78 -33.02
CA ARG A 671 14.23 17.23 -32.76
C ARG A 671 15.49 17.92 -33.30
N ASN A 672 16.67 17.35 -33.09
CA ASN A 672 17.92 17.94 -33.56
C ASN A 672 18.01 18.00 -35.10
N GLY A 673 17.40 17.05 -35.82
CA GLY A 673 17.27 17.09 -37.28
C GLY A 673 16.12 17.98 -37.77
N LEU A 674 15.07 18.15 -36.97
CA LEU A 674 13.86 18.94 -37.28
C LEU A 674 13.66 20.11 -36.27
N PRO A 675 14.59 21.08 -36.19
CA PRO A 675 14.55 22.16 -35.19
C PRO A 675 13.52 23.26 -35.47
N LYS A 676 12.75 23.15 -36.56
CA LYS A 676 11.69 24.11 -36.97
C LYS A 676 10.37 23.44 -37.33
N SER A 677 10.34 22.11 -37.43
CA SER A 677 9.14 21.34 -37.72
C SER A 677 8.49 20.90 -36.41
N SER A 678 7.20 20.62 -36.46
CA SER A 678 6.44 20.09 -35.32
C SER A 678 6.96 18.69 -34.98
N LEU A 679 7.20 18.43 -33.69
CA LEU A 679 7.46 17.09 -33.18
C LEU A 679 6.48 16.79 -32.05
N ALA A 680 5.68 15.74 -32.23
CA ALA A 680 4.67 15.30 -31.31
C ALA A 680 4.82 13.82 -30.95
N ILE A 681 4.08 13.40 -29.93
CA ILE A 681 3.72 12.00 -29.68
C ILE A 681 2.23 11.94 -29.33
N ALA A 682 1.61 10.80 -29.58
CA ALA A 682 0.44 10.38 -28.80
C ALA A 682 0.88 9.78 -27.46
N ALA A 683 0.06 9.97 -26.42
CA ALA A 683 0.32 9.44 -25.09
C ALA A 683 -0.98 8.98 -24.39
N PRO A 684 -0.97 7.84 -23.68
CA PRO A 684 -2.15 7.26 -23.05
C PRO A 684 -2.59 8.05 -21.81
N ALA A 685 -3.91 8.18 -21.61
CA ALA A 685 -4.46 8.82 -20.42
C ALA A 685 -4.38 7.96 -19.14
N SER A 686 -4.08 6.66 -19.23
CA SER A 686 -3.96 5.78 -18.06
C SER A 686 -2.62 5.93 -17.34
N TYR A 687 -2.64 5.92 -16.00
CA TYR A 687 -1.41 5.83 -15.19
C TYR A 687 -0.58 4.59 -15.53
N TRP A 688 -1.26 3.46 -15.78
CA TRP A 688 -0.64 2.15 -15.98
C TRP A 688 0.28 2.09 -17.21
N TYR A 689 -0.06 2.80 -18.29
CA TYR A 689 0.81 2.92 -19.47
C TYR A 689 1.69 4.17 -19.40
N LEU A 690 1.17 5.32 -18.94
CA LEU A 690 1.95 6.56 -18.93
C LEU A 690 3.15 6.51 -17.95
N ARG A 691 3.11 5.70 -16.87
CA ARG A 691 4.21 5.54 -15.90
C ARG A 691 5.56 5.14 -16.51
N HIS A 692 5.55 4.53 -17.70
CA HIS A 692 6.75 4.08 -18.41
C HIS A 692 7.39 5.19 -19.26
N PHE A 693 6.71 6.32 -19.45
CA PHE A 693 7.21 7.47 -20.18
C PHE A 693 7.99 8.40 -19.22
N LEU A 694 9.17 8.85 -19.63
CA LEU A 694 9.84 10.01 -19.03
C LEU A 694 9.15 11.31 -19.50
N ILE A 695 7.86 11.46 -19.17
CA ILE A 695 6.97 12.38 -19.89
C ILE A 695 7.35 13.85 -19.71
N ALA A 696 7.88 14.24 -18.54
CA ALA A 696 8.35 15.59 -18.27
C ALA A 696 9.61 15.94 -19.09
N GLU A 697 10.53 15.00 -19.24
CA GLU A 697 11.73 15.13 -20.07
C GLU A 697 11.35 15.15 -21.56
N THR A 698 10.45 14.28 -21.97
CA THR A 698 9.93 14.20 -23.34
C THR A 698 9.20 15.49 -23.72
N ALA A 699 8.38 16.06 -22.83
CA ALA A 699 7.74 17.36 -23.04
C ALA A 699 8.72 18.53 -23.24
N LYS A 700 10.02 18.38 -22.88
CA LYS A 700 11.05 19.40 -23.15
C LYS A 700 11.54 19.36 -24.60
N VAL A 701 11.45 18.21 -25.30
CA VAL A 701 11.85 18.08 -26.72
C VAL A 701 10.68 18.16 -27.71
N LEU A 702 9.45 17.84 -27.31
CA LEU A 702 8.26 17.96 -28.15
C LEU A 702 7.76 19.42 -28.28
N ASP A 703 7.01 19.72 -29.33
CA ASP A 703 6.17 20.94 -29.37
C ASP A 703 4.91 20.73 -28.54
N TYR A 704 4.23 19.60 -28.76
CA TYR A 704 3.01 19.20 -28.07
C TYR A 704 2.93 17.68 -27.85
N ILE A 705 2.02 17.27 -26.97
CA ILE A 705 1.61 15.88 -26.74
C ILE A 705 0.12 15.79 -27.09
N VAL A 706 -0.22 14.88 -28.00
CA VAL A 706 -1.59 14.40 -28.23
C VAL A 706 -1.93 13.49 -27.06
N TYR A 707 -2.93 13.85 -26.26
CA TYR A 707 -3.25 13.12 -25.04
C TYR A 707 -4.59 12.41 -25.17
N MET A 708 -4.53 11.07 -25.20
CA MET A 708 -5.63 10.20 -25.57
C MET A 708 -6.61 10.01 -24.40
N THR A 709 -7.31 11.09 -24.05
CA THR A 709 -8.35 11.13 -23.02
C THR A 709 -9.69 10.62 -23.56
N TYR A 710 -9.64 9.40 -24.07
CA TYR A 710 -10.75 8.62 -24.62
C TYR A 710 -10.40 7.13 -24.49
N ASP A 711 -11.38 6.25 -24.71
CA ASP A 711 -11.23 4.81 -24.49
C ASP A 711 -10.79 4.42 -23.08
N PHE A 712 -11.24 5.21 -22.09
CA PHE A 712 -11.20 4.83 -20.67
C PHE A 712 -11.98 3.54 -20.37
N HIS A 713 -13.00 3.23 -21.19
CA HIS A 713 -13.93 2.13 -20.99
C HIS A 713 -14.34 1.48 -22.32
N GLY A 714 -14.51 0.16 -22.31
CA GLY A 714 -14.89 -0.59 -23.50
C GLY A 714 -15.11 -2.07 -23.23
N GLN A 715 -15.35 -2.86 -24.28
CA GLN A 715 -15.65 -4.29 -24.16
C GLN A 715 -14.56 -5.07 -23.40
N TRP A 716 -13.31 -4.60 -23.46
CA TRP A 716 -12.14 -5.18 -22.78
C TRP A 716 -12.21 -5.12 -21.24
N ASP A 717 -13.09 -4.30 -20.66
CA ASP A 717 -13.21 -4.20 -19.20
C ASP A 717 -13.77 -5.48 -18.55
N VAL A 718 -14.44 -6.35 -19.32
CA VAL A 718 -15.11 -7.56 -18.78
C VAL A 718 -14.14 -8.52 -18.10
N GLY A 719 -14.44 -8.86 -16.86
CA GLY A 719 -13.62 -9.72 -15.99
C GLY A 719 -12.60 -8.96 -15.15
N ASN A 720 -12.45 -7.65 -15.35
CA ASN A 720 -11.49 -6.84 -14.60
C ASN A 720 -12.20 -5.94 -13.57
N LYS A 721 -12.16 -6.35 -12.29
CA LYS A 721 -12.68 -5.57 -11.14
C LYS A 721 -12.00 -4.20 -10.93
N TRP A 722 -10.85 -3.94 -11.58
CA TRP A 722 -10.08 -2.70 -11.40
C TRP A 722 -10.50 -1.55 -12.30
N THR A 723 -11.15 -1.81 -13.44
CA THR A 723 -11.44 -0.78 -14.47
C THR A 723 -12.47 0.24 -14.01
N SER A 724 -13.44 -0.20 -13.19
CA SER A 724 -14.60 0.58 -12.80
C SER A 724 -14.88 0.47 -11.29
N PRO A 725 -14.75 1.55 -10.50
CA PRO A 725 -15.13 1.57 -9.10
C PRO A 725 -16.60 1.12 -8.89
N GLY A 726 -16.81 0.15 -7.99
CA GLY A 726 -18.13 -0.44 -7.75
C GLY A 726 -18.64 -1.36 -8.87
N CYS A 727 -17.76 -1.89 -9.73
CA CYS A 727 -18.11 -2.80 -10.81
C CYS A 727 -17.22 -4.05 -10.81
N ASP A 728 -17.52 -5.02 -9.94
CA ASP A 728 -16.69 -6.20 -9.65
C ASP A 728 -16.36 -7.13 -10.85
N ASN A 729 -17.01 -6.94 -12.00
CA ASN A 729 -16.77 -7.69 -13.25
C ASN A 729 -16.43 -6.78 -14.44
N GLY A 730 -16.22 -5.47 -14.21
CA GLY A 730 -15.91 -4.43 -15.23
C GLY A 730 -17.02 -4.11 -16.25
N ASP A 731 -17.99 -5.01 -16.39
CA ASP A 731 -19.13 -5.04 -17.32
C ASP A 731 -20.23 -3.96 -17.12
N CYS A 732 -19.86 -2.74 -16.70
CA CYS A 732 -20.79 -1.63 -16.46
C CYS A 732 -20.87 -0.65 -17.65
N LEU A 733 -22.04 -0.05 -17.89
CA LEU A 733 -22.30 0.95 -18.94
C LEU A 733 -21.63 2.31 -18.63
N ARG A 734 -20.30 2.33 -18.56
CA ARG A 734 -19.50 3.55 -18.42
C ARG A 734 -19.29 4.24 -19.78
N SER A 735 -18.93 5.52 -19.74
CA SER A 735 -18.62 6.29 -20.94
C SER A 735 -17.12 6.31 -21.19
N HIS A 736 -16.69 5.86 -22.37
CA HIS A 736 -15.28 5.85 -22.78
C HIS A 736 -14.63 7.24 -22.86
N VAL A 737 -15.44 8.31 -22.78
CA VAL A 737 -15.03 9.73 -22.78
C VAL A 737 -15.49 10.42 -21.49
N ASN A 738 -15.41 9.77 -20.33
CA ASN A 738 -15.81 10.39 -19.07
C ASN A 738 -14.96 11.64 -18.75
N ILE A 739 -15.62 12.77 -18.48
CA ILE A 739 -14.93 14.03 -18.12
C ILE A 739 -14.21 13.95 -16.78
N THR A 740 -14.65 13.14 -15.81
CA THR A 740 -13.95 13.06 -14.51
C THR A 740 -12.58 12.44 -14.70
N GLU A 741 -12.52 11.27 -15.37
CA GLU A 741 -11.28 10.58 -15.72
C GLU A 741 -10.41 11.41 -16.69
N THR A 742 -11.03 12.17 -17.61
CA THR A 742 -10.31 13.17 -18.42
C THR A 742 -9.61 14.21 -17.54
N MET A 743 -10.31 14.78 -16.56
CA MET A 743 -9.75 15.80 -15.67
C MET A 743 -8.69 15.24 -14.71
N ASP A 744 -8.86 14.01 -14.24
CA ASP A 744 -7.88 13.31 -13.40
C ASP A 744 -6.60 12.97 -14.20
N ALA A 745 -6.74 12.53 -15.46
CA ALA A 745 -5.62 12.31 -16.37
C ALA A 745 -4.87 13.62 -16.68
N LEU A 746 -5.59 14.72 -16.94
CA LEU A 746 -5.01 16.05 -17.14
C LEU A 746 -4.29 16.58 -15.89
N ALA A 747 -4.79 16.24 -14.70
CA ALA A 747 -4.13 16.55 -13.44
C ALA A 747 -2.87 15.69 -13.23
N MET A 748 -2.90 14.40 -13.57
CA MET A 748 -1.74 13.51 -13.54
C MET A 748 -0.61 14.01 -14.46
N ILE A 749 -0.87 14.24 -15.75
CA ILE A 749 0.18 14.62 -16.71
C ILE A 749 0.80 15.99 -16.38
N THR A 750 0.01 16.92 -15.84
CA THR A 750 0.55 18.22 -15.40
C THR A 750 1.33 18.12 -14.09
N ARG A 751 0.87 17.32 -13.11
CA ARG A 751 1.63 17.01 -11.87
C ARG A 751 2.95 16.29 -12.15
N ALA A 752 3.00 15.47 -13.20
CA ALA A 752 4.23 14.84 -13.68
C ALA A 752 5.29 15.87 -14.14
N GLY A 753 4.89 17.10 -14.45
CA GLY A 753 5.78 18.19 -14.85
C GLY A 753 5.62 18.63 -16.32
N VAL A 754 4.56 18.19 -17.01
CA VAL A 754 4.24 18.65 -18.37
C VAL A 754 3.47 19.98 -18.30
N PRO A 755 3.91 21.06 -18.96
CA PRO A 755 3.12 22.28 -19.08
C PRO A 755 1.77 22.02 -19.77
N ALA A 756 0.66 22.47 -19.19
CA ALA A 756 -0.68 22.29 -19.78
C ALA A 756 -0.77 22.86 -21.21
N ASN A 757 -0.07 23.97 -21.50
CA ASN A 757 0.01 24.57 -22.83
C ASN A 757 0.75 23.72 -23.90
N LYS A 758 1.31 22.56 -23.53
CA LYS A 758 1.81 21.52 -24.46
C LYS A 758 0.87 20.32 -24.61
N VAL A 759 -0.16 20.18 -23.80
CA VAL A 759 -1.09 19.04 -23.85
C VAL A 759 -2.29 19.40 -24.73
N LEU A 760 -2.57 18.55 -25.73
CA LEU A 760 -3.73 18.62 -26.61
C LEU A 760 -4.70 17.53 -26.19
N VAL A 761 -5.86 17.95 -25.67
CA VAL A 761 -6.79 17.04 -25.00
C VAL A 761 -7.68 16.32 -26.02
N GLY A 762 -7.87 15.02 -25.83
CA GLY A 762 -8.71 14.17 -26.67
C GLY A 762 -10.19 14.57 -26.68
N ILE A 763 -10.77 14.46 -27.87
CA ILE A 763 -12.21 14.34 -28.16
C ILE A 763 -12.40 13.29 -29.27
N THR A 764 -13.58 12.69 -29.36
CA THR A 764 -13.84 11.58 -30.30
C THR A 764 -14.95 11.90 -31.30
N SER A 765 -14.76 11.47 -32.54
CA SER A 765 -15.81 11.34 -33.56
C SER A 765 -16.44 9.94 -33.58
N TYR A 766 -16.31 9.19 -32.48
CA TYR A 766 -16.87 7.86 -32.33
C TYR A 766 -17.38 7.66 -30.90
N GLY A 767 -18.19 6.63 -30.73
CA GLY A 767 -18.61 6.12 -29.44
C GLY A 767 -18.24 4.64 -29.25
N ARG A 768 -17.96 4.26 -28.00
CA ARG A 768 -17.93 2.83 -27.62
C ARG A 768 -19.35 2.36 -27.32
N SER A 769 -19.71 1.23 -27.93
CA SER A 769 -21.06 0.66 -27.88
C SER A 769 -21.12 -0.63 -27.07
N PHE A 770 -22.31 -0.93 -26.55
CA PHE A 770 -22.55 -2.05 -25.64
C PHE A 770 -23.95 -2.63 -25.88
N LYS A 771 -24.09 -3.96 -25.81
CA LYS A 771 -25.42 -4.58 -25.72
C LYS A 771 -25.85 -4.62 -24.25
N MET A 772 -26.90 -3.89 -23.91
CA MET A 772 -27.44 -3.80 -22.55
C MET A 772 -27.94 -5.16 -22.04
N ALA A 773 -27.70 -5.48 -20.77
CA ALA A 773 -28.20 -6.70 -20.13
C ALA A 773 -29.69 -6.59 -19.72
N ASP A 774 -30.17 -5.37 -19.48
CA ASP A 774 -31.60 -5.05 -19.25
C ASP A 774 -31.96 -3.77 -20.03
N PRO A 775 -32.93 -3.81 -20.98
CA PRO A 775 -33.36 -2.63 -21.74
C PRO A 775 -33.85 -1.45 -20.88
N ASN A 776 -34.25 -1.70 -19.63
CA ASN A 776 -34.75 -0.69 -18.70
C ASN A 776 -33.62 0.00 -17.91
N CYS A 777 -32.42 -0.60 -17.86
CA CYS A 777 -31.32 -0.16 -17.01
C CYS A 777 -30.22 0.51 -17.85
N SER A 778 -30.20 1.86 -17.88
CA SER A 778 -29.18 2.64 -18.60
C SER A 778 -28.48 3.70 -17.74
N SER A 779 -28.15 3.35 -16.50
CA SER A 779 -27.29 4.16 -15.63
C SER A 779 -25.85 3.62 -15.62
N PRO A 780 -24.84 4.37 -15.15
CA PRO A 780 -23.43 3.93 -15.15
C PRO A 780 -23.10 2.67 -14.33
N SER A 781 -24.03 2.17 -13.50
CA SER A 781 -23.90 0.90 -12.77
C SER A 781 -24.71 -0.26 -13.38
N CYS A 782 -25.48 -0.01 -14.45
CA CYS A 782 -26.17 -1.04 -15.20
C CYS A 782 -25.20 -1.84 -16.08
N LYS A 783 -25.56 -3.08 -16.42
CA LYS A 783 -24.64 -4.05 -17.02
C LYS A 783 -24.78 -4.20 -18.53
N TYR A 784 -23.71 -4.63 -19.20
CA TYR A 784 -23.72 -5.07 -20.59
C TYR A 784 -23.36 -6.54 -20.76
N LEU A 785 -23.53 -7.07 -21.97
CA LEU A 785 -23.28 -8.46 -22.34
C LEU A 785 -22.02 -8.60 -23.21
N GLY A 786 -21.36 -9.76 -23.14
CA GLY A 786 -20.23 -10.13 -24.00
C GLY A 786 -19.09 -10.80 -23.22
N THR A 787 -17.89 -10.78 -23.80
CA THR A 787 -16.64 -11.21 -23.12
C THR A 787 -15.57 -10.13 -23.31
N ARG A 788 -14.37 -10.28 -22.71
CA ARG A 788 -13.24 -9.35 -22.93
C ARG A 788 -12.86 -9.19 -24.41
N LEU A 789 -13.06 -10.24 -25.21
CA LEU A 789 -12.57 -10.33 -26.60
C LEU A 789 -13.69 -10.32 -27.66
N ASP A 790 -14.96 -10.28 -27.25
CA ASP A 790 -16.11 -10.29 -28.17
C ASP A 790 -17.25 -9.39 -27.67
N SER A 791 -17.67 -8.45 -28.52
CA SER A 791 -18.77 -7.54 -28.24
C SER A 791 -20.02 -7.92 -29.04
N PRO A 792 -21.11 -8.36 -28.38
CA PRO A 792 -22.38 -8.64 -29.03
C PRO A 792 -23.18 -7.37 -29.34
N ALA A 793 -22.60 -6.17 -29.16
CA ALA A 793 -23.19 -4.90 -29.57
C ALA A 793 -23.38 -4.87 -31.11
N LYS A 794 -24.49 -4.32 -31.58
CA LYS A 794 -24.82 -4.28 -33.01
C LYS A 794 -23.82 -3.41 -33.78
N LYS A 795 -23.00 -4.07 -34.59
CA LYS A 795 -21.98 -3.48 -35.48
C LYS A 795 -22.52 -2.31 -36.32
N GLY A 796 -21.69 -1.29 -36.49
CA GLY A 796 -21.90 -0.25 -37.49
C GLY A 796 -21.92 -0.81 -38.92
N LYS A 797 -22.59 -0.09 -39.83
CA LYS A 797 -22.71 -0.48 -41.25
C LYS A 797 -21.43 -0.20 -42.04
N CYS A 798 -20.70 0.83 -41.64
CA CYS A 798 -19.50 1.34 -42.28
C CYS A 798 -18.24 0.96 -41.47
N THR A 799 -18.30 1.02 -40.14
CA THR A 799 -17.19 0.58 -39.26
C THR A 799 -17.11 -0.94 -39.08
N ASN A 800 -18.22 -1.65 -39.29
CA ASN A 800 -18.32 -3.13 -39.24
C ASN A 800 -17.71 -3.77 -37.97
N THR A 801 -17.61 -3.03 -36.87
CA THR A 801 -16.92 -3.44 -35.63
C THR A 801 -17.93 -3.52 -34.48
N GLY A 802 -17.79 -4.55 -33.64
CA GLY A 802 -18.61 -4.69 -32.44
C GLY A 802 -18.01 -3.84 -31.32
N GLY A 803 -18.83 -3.08 -30.60
CA GLY A 803 -18.36 -2.20 -29.52
C GLY A 803 -17.84 -0.84 -29.98
N TYR A 804 -18.03 -0.47 -31.25
CA TYR A 804 -17.58 0.79 -31.85
C TYR A 804 -18.62 1.30 -32.85
N LEU A 805 -18.87 2.61 -32.87
CA LEU A 805 -19.68 3.28 -33.90
C LEU A 805 -19.08 4.66 -34.22
N ALA A 806 -18.97 4.99 -35.49
CA ALA A 806 -18.59 6.33 -35.94
C ALA A 806 -19.75 7.32 -35.75
N ASN A 807 -19.49 8.60 -35.51
CA ASN A 807 -20.54 9.60 -35.25
C ASN A 807 -21.53 9.72 -36.43
N GLY A 808 -21.06 9.62 -37.67
CA GLY A 808 -21.91 9.57 -38.86
C GLY A 808 -22.83 8.34 -38.91
N GLU A 809 -22.46 7.23 -38.26
CA GLU A 809 -23.35 6.06 -38.10
C GLU A 809 -24.40 6.31 -37.02
N ILE A 810 -24.01 6.96 -35.92
CA ILE A 810 -24.89 7.35 -34.81
C ILE A 810 -25.96 8.33 -35.34
N ASP A 811 -25.59 9.34 -36.12
CA ASP A 811 -26.55 10.28 -36.72
C ASP A 811 -27.34 9.68 -37.89
N ALA A 812 -26.80 8.67 -38.60
CA ALA A 812 -27.58 7.87 -39.55
C ALA A 812 -28.65 7.00 -38.86
N ILE A 813 -28.39 6.48 -37.65
CA ILE A 813 -29.40 5.80 -36.83
C ILE A 813 -30.51 6.77 -36.42
N LYS A 814 -30.16 7.97 -35.91
CA LYS A 814 -31.15 9.01 -35.54
C LYS A 814 -31.98 9.50 -36.72
N SER A 815 -31.39 9.54 -37.92
CA SER A 815 -32.05 9.93 -39.16
C SER A 815 -32.94 8.81 -39.76
N GLY A 816 -32.87 7.60 -39.21
CA GLY A 816 -33.66 6.45 -39.63
C GLY A 816 -35.08 6.43 -39.05
N SER A 817 -35.85 5.40 -39.43
CA SER A 817 -37.20 5.15 -38.88
C SER A 817 -37.22 4.23 -37.66
N ALA A 818 -36.06 3.89 -37.10
CA ALA A 818 -35.94 3.02 -35.93
C ALA A 818 -36.18 3.83 -34.63
N PRO A 819 -36.87 3.27 -33.62
CA PRO A 819 -37.04 3.96 -32.35
C PRO A 819 -35.71 4.05 -31.59
N PHE A 820 -35.37 5.25 -31.14
CA PHE A 820 -34.21 5.52 -30.30
C PHE A 820 -34.56 6.42 -29.11
N ARG A 821 -33.66 6.48 -28.13
CA ARG A 821 -33.70 7.38 -26.98
C ARG A 821 -32.33 8.04 -26.83
N GLU A 822 -32.27 9.35 -27.05
CA GLU A 822 -31.12 10.15 -26.64
C GLU A 822 -31.20 10.42 -25.13
N LEU A 823 -30.06 10.29 -24.46
CA LEU A 823 -29.82 10.65 -23.07
C LEU A 823 -28.53 11.48 -22.99
N TYR A 824 -28.37 12.21 -21.90
CA TYR A 824 -27.14 12.93 -21.58
C TYR A 824 -26.82 12.67 -20.11
N ASP A 825 -25.65 12.11 -19.83
CA ASP A 825 -25.18 11.93 -18.46
C ASP A 825 -24.38 13.16 -18.02
N GLY A 826 -24.99 13.94 -17.12
CA GLY A 826 -24.33 15.09 -16.51
C GLY A 826 -23.22 14.74 -15.51
N GLY A 827 -23.07 13.47 -15.12
CA GLY A 827 -21.94 12.99 -14.32
C GLY A 827 -20.67 12.85 -15.16
N SER A 828 -20.76 12.18 -16.32
CA SER A 828 -19.64 11.98 -17.24
C SER A 828 -19.49 13.03 -18.35
N ASP A 829 -20.41 14.01 -18.44
CA ASP A 829 -20.51 15.01 -19.53
C ASP A 829 -20.62 14.36 -20.91
N SER A 830 -21.30 13.22 -21.00
CA SER A 830 -21.33 12.37 -22.20
C SER A 830 -22.71 12.25 -22.80
N ASP A 831 -22.77 12.23 -24.14
CA ASP A 831 -24.00 11.97 -24.88
C ASP A 831 -24.18 10.45 -25.03
N ILE A 832 -25.43 9.99 -24.94
CA ILE A 832 -25.78 8.56 -24.97
C ILE A 832 -26.92 8.37 -25.96
N LEU A 833 -26.78 7.41 -26.88
CA LEU A 833 -27.87 6.94 -27.73
C LEU A 833 -28.21 5.49 -27.38
N ILE A 834 -29.49 5.21 -27.18
CA ILE A 834 -30.02 3.85 -27.04
C ILE A 834 -30.95 3.58 -28.21
N TYR A 835 -30.71 2.52 -28.97
CA TYR A 835 -31.44 2.16 -30.19
C TYR A 835 -31.73 0.65 -30.23
N ASP A 836 -32.68 0.25 -31.08
CA ASP A 836 -33.18 -1.14 -31.21
C ASP A 836 -33.56 -1.82 -29.86
N GLY A 837 -33.87 -1.00 -28.85
CA GLY A 837 -34.30 -1.42 -27.50
C GLY A 837 -33.18 -1.83 -26.53
N VAL A 838 -32.02 -2.31 -27.02
CA VAL A 838 -30.93 -2.84 -26.17
C VAL A 838 -29.51 -2.44 -26.60
N GLU A 839 -29.34 -1.73 -27.73
CA GLU A 839 -28.02 -1.27 -28.15
C GLU A 839 -27.76 0.11 -27.56
N TYR A 840 -26.67 0.26 -26.81
CA TYR A 840 -26.23 1.50 -26.16
C TYR A 840 -24.95 1.99 -26.82
N VAL A 841 -24.78 3.30 -26.98
CA VAL A 841 -23.48 3.91 -27.31
C VAL A 841 -23.29 5.20 -26.51
N GLY A 842 -22.13 5.34 -25.86
CA GLY A 842 -21.68 6.58 -25.22
C GLY A 842 -20.65 7.26 -26.11
N TYR A 843 -20.84 8.55 -26.41
CA TYR A 843 -20.11 9.28 -27.46
C TYR A 843 -20.10 10.80 -27.18
N MET A 844 -19.58 11.59 -28.12
CA MET A 844 -19.60 13.05 -28.09
C MET A 844 -20.35 13.65 -29.28
N THR A 845 -21.42 14.41 -29.04
CA THR A 845 -22.00 15.33 -30.04
C THR A 845 -21.12 16.56 -30.22
N ASP A 846 -21.27 17.30 -31.33
CA ASP A 846 -20.61 18.60 -31.56
C ASP A 846 -20.83 19.60 -30.42
N LYS A 847 -22.02 19.59 -29.81
CA LYS A 847 -22.35 20.44 -28.65
C LYS A 847 -21.48 20.09 -27.43
N THR A 848 -21.12 18.82 -27.27
CA THR A 848 -20.25 18.30 -26.21
C THR A 848 -18.78 18.49 -26.56
N LYS A 849 -18.35 18.18 -27.79
CA LYS A 849 -17.02 18.56 -28.31
C LYS A 849 -16.73 20.05 -28.09
N GLN A 850 -17.63 20.94 -28.50
CA GLN A 850 -17.44 22.38 -28.40
C GLN A 850 -17.49 22.89 -26.95
N ARG A 851 -18.27 22.25 -26.07
CA ARG A 851 -18.28 22.53 -24.62
C ARG A 851 -16.92 22.18 -23.99
N ARG A 852 -16.39 21.00 -24.28
CA ARG A 852 -15.08 20.56 -23.77
C ARG A 852 -13.91 21.36 -24.36
N ILE A 853 -13.91 21.67 -25.66
CA ILE A 853 -12.93 22.59 -26.27
C ILE A 853 -12.89 23.94 -25.54
N ASN A 854 -14.02 24.47 -25.10
CA ASN A 854 -14.08 25.73 -24.35
C ASN A 854 -13.59 25.57 -22.89
N LEU A 855 -13.87 24.44 -22.25
CA LEU A 855 -13.28 24.09 -20.95
C LEU A 855 -11.74 24.00 -21.05
N TYR A 856 -11.20 23.26 -22.02
CA TYR A 856 -9.77 23.07 -22.20
C TYR A 856 -9.05 24.41 -22.46
N LYS A 857 -9.65 25.32 -23.24
CA LYS A 857 -9.19 26.71 -23.40
C LYS A 857 -9.16 27.48 -22.07
N SER A 858 -10.21 27.37 -21.25
CA SER A 858 -10.28 28.06 -19.95
C SER A 858 -9.27 27.52 -18.92
N LEU A 859 -8.77 26.30 -19.13
CA LEU A 859 -7.73 25.64 -18.35
C LEU A 859 -6.32 25.81 -18.96
N ASN A 860 -6.15 26.70 -19.95
CA ASN A 860 -4.88 26.97 -20.65
C ASN A 860 -4.22 25.77 -21.36
N PHE A 861 -4.99 24.73 -21.72
CA PHE A 861 -4.45 23.61 -22.50
C PHE A 861 -4.05 24.04 -23.92
N GLY A 862 -2.99 23.45 -24.46
CA GLY A 862 -2.38 23.83 -25.74
C GLY A 862 -3.32 23.67 -26.94
N GLY A 863 -4.27 22.75 -26.84
CA GLY A 863 -5.24 22.50 -27.91
C GLY A 863 -6.22 21.38 -27.60
N ALA A 864 -6.90 20.92 -28.65
CA ALA A 864 -7.71 19.72 -28.65
C ALA A 864 -7.40 18.88 -29.90
N THR A 865 -7.45 17.56 -29.75
CA THR A 865 -7.21 16.57 -30.81
C THR A 865 -8.45 15.73 -31.04
N ASP A 866 -8.87 15.60 -32.29
CA ASP A 866 -10.06 14.83 -32.68
C ASP A 866 -9.63 13.51 -33.33
N TRP A 867 -9.95 12.39 -32.68
CA TRP A 867 -9.81 11.05 -33.27
C TRP A 867 -11.19 10.56 -33.75
N ALA A 868 -11.43 10.39 -35.04
CA ALA A 868 -10.72 10.88 -36.21
C ALA A 868 -11.69 11.76 -37.02
N VAL A 869 -11.22 12.63 -37.91
CA VAL A 869 -12.10 13.64 -38.55
C VAL A 869 -13.07 13.06 -39.58
N ASP A 870 -12.86 11.81 -39.98
CA ASP A 870 -13.62 11.09 -41.01
C ASP A 870 -14.68 10.10 -40.47
N LEU A 871 -15.04 10.19 -39.18
CA LEU A 871 -16.00 9.31 -38.48
C LEU A 871 -17.33 10.01 -38.14
#